data_AF-A0A6I6IQG7-F1
#
_entry.id   AF-A0A6I6IQG7-F1
#
_cell.length_a   1.000
_cell.length_b   1.000
_cell.length_c   1.000
_cell.angle_alpha   90.00
_cell.angle_beta   90.00
_cell.angle_gamma   90.00
#
_symmetry.space_group_name_H-M   'P 1'
#
loop_
_entity.id
_entity.type
_entity.pdbx_description
1 polymer ?
#
loop_
_entity_poly.entity_id
_entity_poly.type
_entity_poly.pdbx_seq_one_letter_code
_entity_poly.pdbx_strand_id
1 'polypeptide(L)'
;MARKPKPSATKTTRQPARRGKTAKPTKAEAEAAADKAHAAARAEDLRPFPEKDVQDAAAAKLADDLAAMETAEADNASADPKVTRSTGRKRSSSARSKTEATKNPAGESGTSNPGGGGSATNASDTPTSTDGPNDPGHPQNSEGDPKMPKLIFSDARAAQNTAEEALANAKRELERRKEKATITPGENHQLKMLETILETNPPGYALEDLYLTLRQELASYVDDPNMPVLDQGQFGGEANHIGQISKAELRIAMAWGMLHRDGIGAPRLLDHMKYDPRETKFHVGNVSKRFNDELAAAVASFNTNLGLYRAVLDAMAFDGDINGTGQLRAADWVSVTETLIKKGLNADSPGLPTQIRAAINDRLAPSNEKVTSTQQIILPDLEKETAQEVQRVNLEAAQAIYFAAMMDEARLFDSVDKLAELFQIGALPLEKGPAGEYLYHYIRQTPDRISPYERRNTYARVFGAATGDPNGMGGTMFRNFDELWMRFVSSVSDWYRKNQVENLFATQGNFVPSQEQVRKTGLDLAANLSLYCYGGTWFVASELQKNISEYINLLSSPEIRALYGAARDMWQVIDQISVLEFGQPVNTIRARTKANAGAAIIGWLEKHAAALSDPGSLLINPAEVSNPRKSQTHDAINDPSDYDLVTACEQWLAIEGVGSDIVEINAAASPSAITSTAPVRVPPAAQEILGAFGFEHQGNGHDHNGRRPNGDGRMMN
;
A
#
# COMPACT_ATOMS: atom_id res chain seq x y z
N MET A 1 32.29 18.37 -87.56
CA MET A 1 33.33 19.15 -86.85
C MET A 1 33.55 18.44 -85.51
N ALA A 2 34.67 17.76 -85.21
CA ALA A 2 36.07 18.24 -85.10
C ALA A 2 36.24 19.27 -83.98
N ARG A 3 37.16 19.15 -82.99
CA ARG A 3 38.18 18.11 -82.66
C ARG A 3 38.60 18.25 -81.17
N LYS A 4 39.18 17.21 -80.53
CA LYS A 4 39.97 17.37 -79.28
C LYS A 4 41.33 18.05 -79.57
N PRO A 5 41.88 18.88 -78.65
CA PRO A 5 43.02 18.47 -77.78
C PRO A 5 42.81 18.90 -76.30
N LYS A 6 43.34 18.27 -75.24
CA LYS A 6 44.72 17.85 -74.81
C LYS A 6 45.53 18.99 -74.09
N PRO A 7 46.31 18.70 -73.02
CA PRO A 7 46.82 19.73 -72.08
C PRO A 7 48.34 20.02 -72.13
N SER A 8 48.74 21.11 -71.47
CA SER A 8 50.13 21.45 -71.05
C SER A 8 50.06 22.38 -69.82
N ALA A 9 50.74 22.21 -68.67
CA ALA A 9 52.09 21.74 -68.32
C ALA A 9 53.20 22.80 -68.49
N THR A 10 53.57 23.49 -67.39
CA THR A 10 54.83 24.23 -67.05
C THR A 10 54.54 25.21 -65.89
N LYS A 11 55.47 25.68 -65.04
CA LYS A 11 56.77 25.16 -64.56
C LYS A 11 57.13 25.85 -63.23
N THR A 12 57.97 25.20 -62.42
CA THR A 12 58.53 25.63 -61.12
C THR A 12 59.05 27.07 -61.05
N THR A 13 58.82 27.75 -59.91
CA THR A 13 59.76 28.73 -59.32
C THR A 13 59.61 28.71 -57.79
N ARG A 14 60.73 28.86 -57.05
CA ARG A 14 60.80 28.68 -55.59
C ARG A 14 61.74 29.73 -54.97
N GLN A 15 61.20 30.71 -54.25
CA GLN A 15 61.97 31.68 -53.45
C GLN A 15 61.18 32.12 -52.19
N PRO A 16 61.83 32.73 -51.17
CA PRO A 16 61.49 32.39 -49.79
C PRO A 16 60.92 33.52 -48.91
N ALA A 17 60.36 33.08 -47.78
CA ALA A 17 60.32 33.74 -46.47
C ALA A 17 60.11 35.27 -46.39
N ARG A 18 58.89 35.67 -46.00
CA ARG A 18 58.68 36.86 -45.16
C ARG A 18 57.94 36.47 -43.89
N ARG A 19 58.51 36.82 -42.73
CA ARG A 19 57.84 36.76 -41.42
C ARG A 19 56.65 37.72 -41.42
N GLY A 20 55.42 37.19 -41.45
CA GLY A 20 54.19 37.94 -41.20
C GLY A 20 53.85 37.91 -39.70
N LYS A 21 53.38 39.04 -39.16
CA LYS A 21 53.03 39.19 -37.74
C LYS A 21 51.94 38.19 -37.34
N THR A 22 52.10 37.53 -36.19
CA THR A 22 51.01 36.80 -35.54
C THR A 22 49.86 37.75 -35.24
N ALA A 23 48.66 37.49 -35.78
CA ALA A 23 47.46 38.14 -35.31
C ALA A 23 47.21 37.77 -33.84
N LYS A 24 46.62 38.68 -33.06
CA LYS A 24 45.98 38.26 -31.80
C LYS A 24 44.75 37.42 -32.15
N PRO A 25 44.46 36.34 -31.41
CA PRO A 25 43.19 35.65 -31.55
C PRO A 25 42.04 36.63 -31.27
N THR A 26 40.95 36.50 -32.02
CA THR A 26 39.72 37.24 -31.78
C THR A 26 39.07 36.80 -30.46
N LYS A 27 38.16 37.61 -29.90
CA LYS A 27 37.47 37.25 -28.65
C LYS A 27 36.80 35.87 -28.76
N ALA A 28 36.13 35.60 -29.88
CA ALA A 28 35.45 34.32 -30.13
C ALA A 28 36.41 33.12 -30.17
N GLU A 29 37.64 33.26 -30.68
CA GLU A 29 38.65 32.20 -30.67
C GLU A 29 39.19 31.94 -29.25
N ALA A 30 39.30 32.97 -28.41
CA ALA A 30 39.67 32.83 -27.00
C ALA A 30 38.54 32.20 -26.17
N GLU A 31 37.29 32.56 -26.45
CA GLU A 31 36.07 32.06 -25.81
C GLU A 31 35.87 30.57 -26.14
N ALA A 32 35.95 30.19 -27.43
CA ALA A 32 35.91 28.79 -27.86
C ALA A 32 37.11 27.94 -27.36
N ALA A 33 38.27 28.56 -27.12
CA ALA A 33 39.41 27.89 -26.50
C ALA A 33 39.17 27.64 -24.99
N ALA A 34 38.52 28.59 -24.29
CA ALA A 34 38.15 28.44 -22.89
C ALA A 34 37.09 27.33 -22.72
N ASP A 35 36.03 27.33 -23.53
CA ASP A 35 35.00 26.28 -23.50
C ASP A 35 35.60 24.89 -23.76
N LYS A 36 36.54 24.78 -24.72
CA LYS A 36 37.20 23.52 -25.04
C LYS A 36 38.15 23.06 -23.93
N ALA A 37 38.80 23.97 -23.21
CA ALA A 37 39.58 23.65 -22.02
C ALA A 37 38.68 23.22 -20.85
N HIS A 38 37.53 23.88 -20.67
CA HIS A 38 36.57 23.55 -19.61
C HIS A 38 35.88 22.20 -19.85
N ALA A 39 35.63 21.85 -21.11
CA ALA A 39 35.15 20.53 -21.51
C ALA A 39 36.22 19.43 -21.31
N ALA A 40 37.51 19.73 -21.57
CA ALA A 40 38.60 18.80 -21.33
C ALA A 40 38.79 18.52 -19.83
N ALA A 41 38.79 19.55 -18.97
CA ALA A 41 38.87 19.38 -17.53
C ALA A 41 37.72 18.52 -16.97
N ARG A 42 36.49 18.77 -17.44
CA ARG A 42 35.29 18.01 -17.05
C ARG A 42 35.29 16.55 -17.53
N ALA A 43 36.20 16.16 -18.42
CA ALA A 43 36.39 14.78 -18.84
C ALA A 43 37.43 14.02 -17.99
N GLU A 44 38.27 14.70 -17.21
CA GLU A 44 39.23 14.04 -16.31
C GLU A 44 38.61 13.68 -14.95
N ASP A 45 37.66 14.48 -14.46
CA ASP A 45 36.85 14.18 -13.24
C ASP A 45 35.90 12.97 -13.42
N LEU A 46 35.74 12.43 -14.62
CA LEU A 46 34.87 11.30 -14.95
C LEU A 46 35.63 9.99 -15.20
N ARG A 47 36.87 9.87 -14.70
CA ARG A 47 37.56 8.57 -14.62
C ARG A 47 36.92 7.74 -13.48
N PRO A 48 36.39 6.54 -13.74
CA PRO A 48 35.83 5.70 -12.67
C PRO A 48 36.93 5.27 -11.69
N PHE A 49 36.60 5.26 -10.40
CA PHE A 49 37.48 4.71 -9.37
C PHE A 49 37.72 3.20 -9.60
N PRO A 50 38.90 2.66 -9.26
CA PRO A 50 39.19 1.23 -9.33
C PRO A 50 38.52 0.48 -8.17
N GLU A 51 37.19 0.45 -8.18
CA GLU A 51 36.35 -0.13 -7.13
C GLU A 51 36.63 -1.64 -6.95
N LYS A 52 37.03 -2.31 -8.05
CA LYS A 52 37.43 -3.72 -8.03
C LYS A 52 38.66 -4.00 -7.16
N ASP A 53 39.71 -3.17 -7.21
CA ASP A 53 40.93 -3.42 -6.44
C ASP A 53 40.67 -3.32 -4.92
N VAL A 54 39.68 -2.52 -4.53
CA VAL A 54 39.20 -2.40 -3.14
C VAL A 54 38.32 -3.60 -2.75
N GLN A 55 37.46 -4.08 -3.66
CA GLN A 55 36.62 -5.26 -3.44
C GLN A 55 37.46 -6.55 -3.33
N ASP A 56 38.43 -6.75 -4.22
CA ASP A 56 39.33 -7.91 -4.21
C ASP A 56 40.20 -7.92 -2.92
N ALA A 57 40.66 -6.76 -2.46
CA ALA A 57 41.39 -6.62 -1.19
C ALA A 57 40.50 -6.88 0.04
N ALA A 58 39.23 -6.45 0.02
CA ALA A 58 38.27 -6.71 1.09
C ALA A 58 37.90 -8.21 1.15
N ALA A 59 37.71 -8.86 0.00
CA ALA A 59 37.42 -10.29 -0.10
C ALA A 59 38.59 -11.15 0.43
N ALA A 60 39.83 -10.80 0.08
CA ALA A 60 41.02 -11.46 0.61
C ALA A 60 41.09 -11.39 2.15
N LYS A 61 40.87 -10.19 2.73
CA LYS A 61 40.86 -10.03 4.19
C LYS A 61 39.74 -10.83 4.86
N LEU A 62 38.55 -10.88 4.27
CA LEU A 62 37.42 -11.65 4.81
C LEU A 62 37.72 -13.15 4.85
N ALA A 63 38.47 -13.68 3.88
CA ALA A 63 38.91 -15.07 3.85
C ALA A 63 39.94 -15.38 4.95
N ASP A 64 40.91 -14.49 5.18
CA ASP A 64 41.88 -14.62 6.29
C ASP A 64 41.19 -14.57 7.67
N ASP A 65 40.25 -13.62 7.86
CA ASP A 65 39.46 -13.49 9.08
C ASP A 65 38.58 -14.74 9.34
N LEU A 66 38.03 -15.37 8.28
CA LEU A 66 37.26 -16.63 8.38
C LEU A 66 38.14 -17.83 8.77
N ALA A 67 39.32 -17.98 8.18
CA ALA A 67 40.27 -19.04 8.53
C ALA A 67 40.77 -18.92 9.98
N ALA A 68 40.88 -17.69 10.49
CA ALA A 68 41.20 -17.42 11.90
C ALA A 68 40.06 -17.85 12.85
N MET A 69 38.79 -17.77 12.43
CA MET A 69 37.67 -18.26 13.24
C MET A 69 37.57 -19.79 13.24
N GLU A 70 37.73 -20.44 12.09
CA GLU A 70 37.65 -21.91 11.96
C GLU A 70 38.74 -22.62 12.79
N THR A 71 39.94 -22.02 12.88
CA THR A 71 41.01 -22.53 13.77
C THR A 71 40.72 -22.30 15.26
N ALA A 72 40.03 -21.21 15.63
CA ALA A 72 39.65 -20.95 17.02
C ALA A 72 38.52 -21.88 17.54
N GLU A 73 37.63 -22.34 16.65
CA GLU A 73 36.56 -23.28 17.01
C GLU A 73 37.10 -24.70 17.24
N ALA A 74 38.12 -25.10 16.48
CA ALA A 74 38.78 -26.41 16.63
C ALA A 74 39.45 -26.59 18.01
N ASP A 75 40.14 -25.57 18.53
CA ASP A 75 40.81 -25.64 19.85
C ASP A 75 39.82 -25.74 21.02
N ASN A 76 38.61 -25.18 20.88
CA ASN A 76 37.61 -25.15 21.95
C ASN A 76 36.88 -26.51 22.13
N ALA A 77 36.96 -27.41 21.15
CA ALA A 77 36.31 -28.72 21.17
C ALA A 77 37.02 -29.77 22.07
N SER A 78 38.17 -29.46 22.66
CA SER A 78 39.02 -30.42 23.39
C SER A 78 38.88 -30.40 24.93
N ALA A 79 37.91 -29.66 25.49
CA ALA A 79 37.80 -29.41 26.94
C ALA A 79 36.87 -30.39 27.69
N ASP A 80 37.44 -31.47 28.24
CA ASP A 80 36.72 -32.53 28.99
C ASP A 80 36.28 -32.09 30.42
N PRO A 81 34.97 -32.06 30.75
CA PRO A 81 34.46 -31.42 31.98
C PRO A 81 34.49 -32.32 33.23
N LYS A 82 35.54 -32.20 34.04
CA LYS A 82 35.67 -32.95 35.31
C LYS A 82 34.88 -32.38 36.49
N VAL A 83 34.18 -33.28 37.19
CA VAL A 83 33.37 -33.04 38.39
C VAL A 83 34.19 -32.48 39.57
N THR A 84 33.72 -31.41 40.21
CA THR A 84 34.06 -31.07 41.61
C THR A 84 32.82 -30.67 42.41
N ARG A 85 32.89 -30.78 43.76
CA ARG A 85 31.74 -30.77 44.67
C ARG A 85 32.12 -30.06 45.98
N SER A 86 31.45 -28.95 46.31
CA SER A 86 31.70 -28.14 47.52
C SER A 86 30.38 -27.48 48.00
N THR A 87 29.71 -27.98 49.04
CA THR A 87 29.86 -27.60 50.47
C THR A 87 29.61 -26.11 50.78
N GLY A 88 28.34 -25.75 51.05
CA GLY A 88 27.89 -24.39 51.35
C GLY A 88 27.88 -24.00 52.84
N ARG A 89 27.07 -22.99 53.22
CA ARG A 89 26.95 -22.52 54.62
C ARG A 89 25.55 -21.98 54.96
N LYS A 90 25.18 -22.02 56.25
CA LYS A 90 23.86 -21.63 56.80
C LYS A 90 23.86 -20.21 57.39
N ARG A 91 22.68 -19.57 57.44
CA ARG A 91 22.21 -18.70 58.54
C ARG A 91 20.68 -18.82 58.66
N SER A 92 20.06 -18.38 59.76
CA SER A 92 18.68 -18.79 60.09
C SER A 92 17.97 -17.89 61.11
N SER A 93 16.84 -17.29 60.70
CA SER A 93 15.81 -16.67 61.57
C SER A 93 14.52 -16.57 60.73
N SER A 94 13.38 -17.18 61.10
CA SER A 94 12.50 -16.90 62.25
C SER A 94 11.79 -15.54 62.11
N ALA A 95 10.45 -15.41 62.27
CA ALA A 95 9.54 -16.23 63.10
C ALA A 95 8.07 -16.34 62.59
N ARG A 96 7.34 -17.30 63.21
CA ARG A 96 5.93 -17.30 63.70
C ARG A 96 4.97 -16.15 63.30
N SER A 97 3.64 -16.35 63.17
CA SER A 97 2.70 -17.46 63.52
C SER A 97 1.34 -17.23 62.78
N LYS A 98 0.17 -17.88 63.00
CA LYS A 98 -0.39 -18.71 64.09
C LYS A 98 -1.34 -19.81 63.57
N THR A 99 -2.66 -19.62 63.70
CA THR A 99 -3.82 -20.55 63.57
C THR A 99 -5.10 -19.67 63.42
N GLU A 100 -6.31 -20.11 63.09
CA GLU A 100 -7.13 -21.24 63.60
C GLU A 100 -8.11 -21.85 62.57
N ALA A 101 -8.76 -22.96 62.94
CA ALA A 101 -9.71 -23.71 62.10
C ALA A 101 -10.80 -24.41 62.93
N THR A 102 -12.05 -24.36 62.46
CA THR A 102 -13.22 -25.14 62.90
C THR A 102 -14.32 -25.13 61.80
N LYS A 103 -15.40 -25.94 61.81
CA LYS A 103 -15.60 -27.39 62.11
C LYS A 103 -17.07 -27.73 61.77
N ASN A 104 -17.35 -28.84 61.08
CA ASN A 104 -18.74 -29.27 60.76
C ASN A 104 -19.56 -29.65 62.02
N PRO A 105 -20.91 -29.62 61.92
CA PRO A 105 -21.67 -30.89 61.86
C PRO A 105 -22.87 -30.89 60.86
N ALA A 106 -23.61 -32.01 60.81
CA ALA A 106 -24.81 -32.28 59.99
C ALA A 106 -26.13 -31.79 60.68
N GLY A 107 -27.36 -31.95 60.15
CA GLY A 107 -27.86 -32.64 58.95
C GLY A 107 -29.42 -32.67 58.87
N GLU A 108 -29.96 -33.73 58.23
CA GLU A 108 -31.37 -34.24 58.28
C GLU A 108 -32.56 -33.55 57.57
N SER A 109 -33.08 -34.23 56.52
CA SER A 109 -34.52 -34.51 56.22
C SER A 109 -35.52 -33.37 55.86
N GLY A 110 -36.60 -33.70 55.11
CA GLY A 110 -37.75 -32.77 54.93
C GLY A 110 -38.56 -32.87 53.63
N THR A 111 -39.27 -33.97 53.41
CA THR A 111 -40.25 -34.23 52.31
C THR A 111 -41.35 -33.18 52.07
N SER A 112 -41.77 -32.94 50.81
CA SER A 112 -43.20 -32.94 50.38
C SER A 112 -43.43 -32.76 48.86
N ASN A 113 -44.64 -33.15 48.41
CA ASN A 113 -45.23 -33.09 47.04
C ASN A 113 -46.55 -32.21 47.16
N PRO A 114 -47.54 -32.09 46.22
CA PRO A 114 -47.71 -32.66 44.87
C PRO A 114 -48.38 -31.78 43.76
N GLY A 115 -48.43 -32.30 42.52
CA GLY A 115 -49.52 -32.07 41.53
C GLY A 115 -49.30 -31.01 40.44
N GLY A 116 -49.92 -31.09 39.25
CA GLY A 116 -50.73 -32.19 38.67
C GLY A 116 -51.56 -31.80 37.41
N GLY A 117 -51.67 -32.70 36.41
CA GLY A 117 -52.38 -32.48 35.12
C GLY A 117 -51.57 -31.66 34.10
N GLY A 118 -51.75 -31.71 32.77
CA GLY A 118 -52.66 -32.40 31.83
C GLY A 118 -52.73 -31.56 30.52
N SER A 119 -53.12 -32.01 29.31
CA SER A 119 -53.56 -33.31 28.79
C SER A 119 -53.58 -33.32 27.24
N ALA A 120 -53.38 -34.48 26.60
CA ALA A 120 -53.78 -34.84 25.20
C ALA A 120 -53.12 -34.08 24.01
N THR A 121 -53.14 -34.53 22.73
CA THR A 121 -53.77 -35.67 22.01
C THR A 121 -52.88 -36.21 20.85
N ASN A 122 -52.93 -37.53 20.57
CA ASN A 122 -53.04 -38.26 19.28
C ASN A 122 -52.17 -37.88 18.03
N ALA A 123 -51.78 -38.76 17.09
CA ALA A 123 -51.73 -40.24 16.91
C ALA A 123 -50.79 -40.50 15.66
N SER A 124 -50.59 -41.67 15.04
CA SER A 124 -51.25 -43.00 15.07
C SER A 124 -50.34 -44.16 14.60
N ASP A 125 -50.86 -45.39 14.74
CA ASP A 125 -50.65 -46.63 13.96
C ASP A 125 -49.31 -47.44 13.99
N THR A 126 -49.46 -48.64 14.56
CA THR A 126 -48.65 -49.88 14.50
C THR A 126 -49.07 -50.74 13.27
N PRO A 127 -48.62 -51.99 13.01
CA PRO A 127 -47.71 -52.93 13.72
C PRO A 127 -46.52 -53.41 12.82
N THR A 128 -45.72 -54.48 13.03
CA THR A 128 -45.88 -55.79 13.72
C THR A 128 -44.51 -56.42 14.06
N SER A 129 -44.46 -57.24 15.12
CA SER A 129 -44.05 -58.68 15.16
C SER A 129 -43.04 -59.21 14.10
N THR A 130 -42.06 -60.07 14.39
CA THR A 130 -41.99 -61.13 15.45
C THR A 130 -40.54 -61.60 15.71
N ASP A 131 -40.29 -62.13 16.92
CA ASP A 131 -39.27 -63.09 17.41
C ASP A 131 -38.07 -63.56 16.56
N GLY A 132 -36.91 -63.74 17.23
CA GLY A 132 -35.86 -64.70 16.82
C GLY A 132 -34.40 -64.31 17.16
N PRO A 133 -33.77 -64.87 18.20
CA PRO A 133 -32.36 -64.59 18.52
C PRO A 133 -31.39 -65.52 17.78
N ASN A 134 -30.26 -64.98 17.30
CA ASN A 134 -29.06 -65.73 16.94
C ASN A 134 -27.80 -64.87 17.05
N ASP A 135 -26.71 -65.49 17.49
CA ASP A 135 -25.37 -64.94 17.77
C ASP A 135 -24.34 -66.08 17.53
N PRO A 136 -23.06 -65.81 17.22
CA PRO A 136 -22.42 -64.63 16.64
C PRO A 136 -21.98 -64.88 15.17
N GLY A 137 -21.85 -63.82 14.37
CA GLY A 137 -21.29 -63.89 13.02
C GLY A 137 -20.32 -62.74 12.73
N HIS A 138 -19.06 -63.05 12.42
CA HIS A 138 -18.07 -62.05 11.98
C HIS A 138 -18.42 -61.50 10.58
N PRO A 139 -18.66 -60.20 10.41
CA PRO A 139 -18.53 -59.57 9.10
C PRO A 139 -17.04 -59.34 8.79
N GLN A 140 -16.63 -59.62 7.55
CA GLN A 140 -15.37 -59.13 6.99
C GLN A 140 -15.59 -57.76 6.31
N ASN A 141 -14.49 -57.06 6.04
CA ASN A 141 -14.47 -55.64 5.65
C ASN A 141 -14.97 -55.36 4.22
N SER A 142 -15.10 -54.06 3.93
CA SER A 142 -15.33 -53.42 2.63
C SER A 142 -16.77 -53.50 2.08
N GLU A 143 -17.26 -52.53 1.30
CA GLU A 143 -16.59 -51.33 0.73
C GLU A 143 -17.26 -50.04 1.20
N GLY A 144 -16.46 -48.99 1.49
CA GLY A 144 -17.00 -47.71 1.96
C GLY A 144 -16.03 -46.79 2.70
N ASP A 145 -14.71 -46.95 2.53
CA ASP A 145 -13.75 -45.98 3.09
C ASP A 145 -14.07 -44.58 2.55
N PRO A 146 -14.19 -43.55 3.41
CA PRO A 146 -14.53 -42.20 2.99
C PRO A 146 -13.42 -41.65 2.11
N LYS A 147 -13.67 -41.62 0.79
CA LYS A 147 -12.72 -41.11 -0.21
C LYS A 147 -12.32 -39.69 0.16
N MET A 148 -11.06 -39.52 0.58
CA MET A 148 -10.58 -38.24 1.13
C MET A 148 -10.82 -37.09 0.14
N PRO A 149 -11.19 -35.89 0.64
CA PRO A 149 -11.25 -34.71 -0.20
C PRO A 149 -9.85 -34.39 -0.74
N LYS A 150 -9.76 -33.98 -2.01
CA LYS A 150 -8.49 -33.56 -2.61
C LYS A 150 -7.99 -32.32 -1.88
N LEU A 151 -6.78 -32.36 -1.32
CA LEU A 151 -6.25 -31.27 -0.50
C LEU A 151 -5.89 -30.05 -1.37
N ILE A 152 -6.65 -28.97 -1.22
CA ILE A 152 -6.40 -27.68 -1.90
C ILE A 152 -5.90 -26.67 -0.85
N PHE A 153 -4.77 -26.02 -1.11
CA PHE A 153 -4.35 -24.85 -0.35
C PHE A 153 -4.94 -23.59 -1.00
N SER A 154 -5.91 -22.98 -0.32
CA SER A 154 -6.71 -21.85 -0.82
C SER A 154 -5.91 -20.54 -0.91
N ASP A 155 -4.92 -20.35 -0.04
CA ASP A 155 -3.94 -19.26 -0.14
C ASP A 155 -3.01 -19.44 -1.36
N ALA A 156 -2.49 -20.65 -1.59
CA ALA A 156 -1.71 -20.96 -2.79
C ALA A 156 -2.55 -20.82 -4.08
N ARG A 157 -3.83 -21.22 -4.04
CA ARG A 157 -4.76 -21.03 -5.17
C ARG A 157 -5.07 -19.56 -5.43
N ALA A 158 -5.28 -18.77 -4.39
CA ALA A 158 -5.51 -17.33 -4.52
C ALA A 158 -4.30 -16.64 -5.16
N ALA A 159 -3.08 -16.94 -4.69
CA ALA A 159 -1.85 -16.41 -5.26
C ALA A 159 -1.67 -16.81 -6.75
N GLN A 160 -1.92 -18.07 -7.11
CA GLN A 160 -1.92 -18.53 -8.50
C GLN A 160 -2.93 -17.73 -9.35
N ASN A 161 -4.18 -17.60 -8.90
CA ASN A 161 -5.21 -16.85 -9.62
C ASN A 161 -4.83 -15.36 -9.81
N THR A 162 -4.24 -14.73 -8.79
CA THR A 162 -3.77 -13.34 -8.87
C THR A 162 -2.62 -13.18 -9.88
N ALA A 163 -1.70 -14.14 -9.94
CA ALA A 163 -0.62 -14.11 -10.91
C ALA A 163 -1.10 -14.40 -12.35
N GLU A 164 -2.03 -15.34 -12.53
CA GLU A 164 -2.76 -15.57 -13.79
C GLU A 164 -3.45 -14.30 -14.28
N GLU A 165 -4.16 -13.58 -13.41
CA GLU A 165 -4.78 -12.30 -13.75
C GLU A 165 -3.75 -11.21 -14.07
N ALA A 166 -2.64 -11.12 -13.33
CA ALA A 166 -1.57 -10.17 -13.60
C ALA A 166 -0.92 -10.38 -14.98
N LEU A 167 -0.65 -11.63 -15.37
CA LEU A 167 -0.14 -11.98 -16.70
C LEU A 167 -1.18 -11.72 -17.80
N ALA A 168 -2.46 -12.01 -17.55
CA ALA A 168 -3.55 -11.70 -18.47
C ALA A 168 -3.80 -10.19 -18.64
N ASN A 169 -3.54 -9.38 -17.60
CA ASN A 169 -3.54 -7.92 -17.68
C ASN A 169 -2.32 -7.40 -18.48
N ALA A 170 -1.13 -7.98 -18.26
CA ALA A 170 0.08 -7.64 -19.01
C ALA A 170 -0.04 -7.96 -20.51
N LYS A 171 -0.65 -9.11 -20.88
CA LYS A 171 -0.98 -9.45 -22.27
C LYS A 171 -1.92 -8.40 -22.87
N ARG A 172 -3.04 -8.11 -22.20
CA ARG A 172 -4.03 -7.11 -22.66
C ARG A 172 -3.44 -5.71 -22.85
N GLU A 173 -2.50 -5.28 -22.01
CA GLU A 173 -1.85 -3.97 -22.18
C GLU A 173 -0.90 -3.95 -23.39
N LEU A 174 -0.12 -5.02 -23.61
CA LEU A 174 0.73 -5.11 -24.81
C LEU A 174 -0.10 -5.21 -26.10
N GLU A 175 -1.24 -5.90 -26.08
CA GLU A 175 -2.22 -5.93 -27.19
C GLU A 175 -2.80 -4.53 -27.45
N ARG A 176 -3.29 -3.84 -26.41
CA ARG A 176 -3.81 -2.47 -26.50
C ARG A 176 -2.76 -1.47 -27.02
N ARG A 177 -1.48 -1.68 -26.72
CA ARG A 177 -0.36 -0.87 -27.26
C ARG A 177 -0.04 -1.22 -28.71
N LYS A 178 -0.12 -2.50 -29.11
CA LYS A 178 0.05 -3.00 -30.49
C LYS A 178 -1.02 -2.49 -31.45
N GLU A 179 -2.25 -2.26 -30.97
CA GLU A 179 -3.32 -1.63 -31.75
C GLU A 179 -3.09 -0.12 -31.96
N LYS A 180 -2.54 0.57 -30.96
CA LYS A 180 -2.39 2.03 -30.96
C LYS A 180 -1.08 2.53 -31.55
N ALA A 181 -0.03 1.71 -31.54
CA ALA A 181 1.30 2.06 -32.00
C ALA A 181 2.10 0.83 -32.47
N THR A 182 3.14 1.06 -33.27
CA THR A 182 4.14 0.03 -33.58
C THR A 182 4.96 -0.29 -32.33
N ILE A 183 4.57 -1.33 -31.60
CA ILE A 183 5.36 -1.91 -30.50
C ILE A 183 6.75 -2.34 -30.97
N THR A 184 7.73 -2.31 -30.07
CA THR A 184 9.09 -2.71 -30.36
C THR A 184 9.20 -4.22 -30.65
N PRO A 185 10.28 -4.69 -31.31
CA PRO A 185 10.52 -6.11 -31.49
C PRO A 185 10.60 -6.90 -30.17
N GLY A 186 11.06 -6.26 -29.09
CA GLY A 186 11.09 -6.84 -27.74
C GLY A 186 9.69 -7.03 -27.15
N GLU A 187 8.84 -6.00 -27.20
CA GLU A 187 7.45 -6.06 -26.72
C GLU A 187 6.60 -7.04 -27.53
N ASN A 188 6.80 -7.11 -28.86
CA ASN A 188 6.12 -8.08 -29.72
C ASN A 188 6.59 -9.53 -29.47
N HIS A 189 7.80 -9.70 -28.92
CA HIS A 189 8.30 -11.00 -28.48
C HIS A 189 7.81 -11.35 -27.06
N GLN A 190 7.80 -10.39 -26.14
CA GLN A 190 7.20 -10.54 -24.79
C GLN A 190 5.71 -10.88 -24.88
N LEU A 191 4.97 -10.24 -25.80
CA LEU A 191 3.57 -10.58 -26.07
C LEU A 191 3.42 -12.03 -26.52
N LYS A 192 4.24 -12.51 -27.47
CA LYS A 192 4.25 -13.91 -27.90
C LYS A 192 4.63 -14.90 -26.79
N MET A 193 5.50 -14.48 -25.89
CA MET A 193 5.85 -15.26 -24.70
C MET A 193 4.66 -15.36 -23.74
N LEU A 194 3.94 -14.26 -23.48
CA LEU A 194 2.71 -14.27 -22.67
C LEU A 194 1.56 -15.04 -23.33
N GLU A 195 1.38 -14.92 -24.66
CA GLU A 195 0.52 -15.78 -25.47
C GLU A 195 0.87 -17.27 -25.22
N THR A 196 2.13 -17.65 -25.40
CA THR A 196 2.61 -19.04 -25.19
C THR A 196 2.40 -19.54 -23.75
N ILE A 197 2.70 -18.71 -22.74
CA ILE A 197 2.57 -19.06 -21.32
C ILE A 197 1.09 -19.31 -20.96
N LEU A 198 0.19 -18.41 -21.36
CA LEU A 198 -1.25 -18.50 -21.03
C LEU A 198 -1.98 -19.57 -21.87
N GLU A 199 -1.58 -19.80 -23.11
CA GLU A 199 -2.27 -20.73 -24.03
C GLU A 199 -1.78 -22.17 -23.90
N THR A 200 -0.49 -22.37 -23.59
CA THR A 200 0.06 -23.73 -23.42
C THR A 200 -0.14 -24.26 -21.99
N ASN A 201 -0.36 -23.38 -21.02
CA ASN A 201 -0.34 -23.62 -19.56
C ASN A 201 0.62 -24.77 -19.20
N PRO A 202 1.93 -24.60 -19.47
CA PRO A 202 2.83 -25.71 -19.76
C PRO A 202 2.85 -26.72 -18.59
N PRO A 203 2.62 -28.02 -18.86
CA PRO A 203 2.34 -29.00 -17.81
C PRO A 203 3.56 -29.16 -16.90
N GLY A 204 3.48 -28.54 -15.71
CA GLY A 204 4.60 -28.45 -14.79
C GLY A 204 4.98 -27.05 -14.29
N TYR A 205 4.23 -25.99 -14.62
CA TYR A 205 4.51 -24.63 -14.14
C TYR A 205 3.28 -24.01 -13.50
N ALA A 206 3.36 -23.65 -12.21
CA ALA A 206 2.48 -22.63 -11.67
C ALA A 206 2.95 -21.26 -12.18
N LEU A 207 2.00 -20.35 -12.39
CA LEU A 207 2.26 -19.00 -12.89
C LEU A 207 2.60 -18.01 -11.77
N GLU A 208 2.93 -18.51 -10.58
CA GLU A 208 3.09 -17.78 -9.32
C GLU A 208 4.58 -17.60 -8.98
N ASP A 209 5.01 -16.35 -8.86
CA ASP A 209 6.42 -15.94 -8.76
C ASP A 209 7.15 -16.54 -7.53
N LEU A 210 6.46 -16.64 -6.38
CA LEU A 210 7.01 -17.26 -5.17
C LEU A 210 7.23 -18.75 -5.37
N TYR A 211 6.26 -19.47 -5.93
CA TYR A 211 6.40 -20.88 -6.27
C TYR A 211 7.54 -21.15 -7.27
N LEU A 212 7.67 -20.35 -8.33
CA LEU A 212 8.73 -20.52 -9.33
C LEU A 212 10.13 -20.30 -8.75
N THR A 213 10.29 -19.24 -7.95
CA THR A 213 11.54 -18.95 -7.22
C THR A 213 11.87 -20.07 -6.24
N LEU A 214 10.89 -20.48 -5.43
CA LEU A 214 11.03 -21.56 -4.46
C LEU A 214 11.35 -22.91 -5.12
N ARG A 215 10.81 -23.19 -6.31
CA ARG A 215 11.17 -24.39 -7.10
C ARG A 215 12.63 -24.33 -7.60
N GLN A 216 13.09 -23.17 -8.06
CA GLN A 216 14.48 -22.98 -8.50
C GLN A 216 15.46 -23.23 -7.35
N GLU A 217 15.26 -22.56 -6.21
CA GLU A 217 16.17 -22.68 -5.07
C GLU A 217 16.07 -24.05 -4.37
N LEU A 218 14.87 -24.61 -4.19
CA LEU A 218 14.70 -25.94 -3.58
C LEU A 218 15.20 -27.10 -4.45
N ALA A 219 15.46 -26.91 -5.74
CA ALA A 219 16.13 -27.91 -6.56
C ALA A 219 17.56 -28.23 -6.07
N SER A 220 18.18 -27.36 -5.27
CA SER A 220 19.45 -27.64 -4.58
C SER A 220 19.29 -28.44 -3.27
N TYR A 221 18.07 -28.53 -2.72
CA TYR A 221 17.75 -29.19 -1.45
C TYR A 221 16.93 -30.48 -1.62
N VAL A 222 16.45 -30.80 -2.84
CA VAL A 222 15.53 -31.89 -3.15
C VAL A 222 16.19 -32.83 -4.17
N ASP A 223 16.52 -34.06 -3.77
CA ASP A 223 17.12 -35.10 -4.62
C ASP A 223 16.16 -35.70 -5.68
N ASP A 224 15.04 -35.02 -5.98
CA ASP A 224 14.00 -35.49 -6.90
C ASP A 224 14.04 -34.69 -8.21
N PRO A 225 14.35 -35.32 -9.36
CA PRO A 225 14.34 -34.64 -10.65
C PRO A 225 12.93 -34.20 -11.08
N ASN A 226 11.88 -34.83 -10.53
CA ASN A 226 10.49 -34.50 -10.79
C ASN A 226 9.93 -33.62 -9.67
N MET A 227 10.57 -32.47 -9.44
CA MET A 227 10.01 -31.40 -8.59
C MET A 227 8.53 -31.19 -8.96
N PRO A 228 7.60 -31.28 -7.97
CA PRO A 228 6.17 -31.40 -8.20
C PRO A 228 5.58 -30.18 -8.89
N VAL A 229 4.28 -30.26 -9.17
CA VAL A 229 3.50 -29.20 -9.79
C VAL A 229 2.52 -28.64 -8.77
N LEU A 230 2.39 -27.31 -8.72
CA LEU A 230 1.27 -26.63 -8.07
C LEU A 230 0.20 -26.37 -9.14
N ASP A 231 -0.96 -27.02 -9.00
CA ASP A 231 -2.12 -26.88 -9.89
C ASP A 231 -3.34 -26.49 -9.07
N GLN A 232 -3.85 -25.27 -9.28
CA GLN A 232 -5.06 -24.75 -8.64
C GLN A 232 -5.04 -24.90 -7.11
N GLY A 233 -3.88 -24.62 -6.49
CA GLY A 233 -3.65 -24.76 -5.05
C GLY A 233 -3.23 -26.16 -4.56
N GLN A 234 -3.09 -27.14 -5.45
CA GLN A 234 -2.76 -28.53 -5.10
C GLN A 234 -1.29 -28.83 -5.43
N PHE A 235 -0.52 -29.28 -4.44
CA PHE A 235 0.86 -29.73 -4.65
C PHE A 235 0.86 -31.22 -4.96
N GLY A 236 1.09 -31.58 -6.23
CA GLY A 236 1.05 -32.97 -6.71
C GLY A 236 -0.24 -33.29 -7.47
N GLY A 237 -0.15 -33.44 -8.80
CA GLY A 237 -1.33 -33.50 -9.68
C GLY A 237 -2.31 -34.67 -9.40
N GLU A 238 -1.79 -35.82 -8.97
CA GLU A 238 -2.56 -37.07 -8.79
C GLU A 238 -2.62 -37.60 -7.35
N ALA A 239 -2.06 -36.89 -6.36
CA ALA A 239 -2.14 -37.32 -4.96
C ALA A 239 -3.60 -37.22 -4.46
N ASN A 240 -4.24 -38.37 -4.23
CA ASN A 240 -5.64 -38.47 -3.82
C ASN A 240 -5.82 -38.58 -2.29
N HIS A 241 -4.74 -38.74 -1.54
CA HIS A 241 -4.75 -38.73 -0.08
C HIS A 241 -3.44 -38.20 0.50
N ILE A 242 -3.48 -37.76 1.76
CA ILE A 242 -2.36 -37.10 2.43
C ILE A 242 -1.12 -37.99 2.60
N GLY A 243 -1.32 -39.29 2.81
CA GLY A 243 -0.24 -40.30 2.83
C GLY A 243 0.44 -40.54 1.48
N GLN A 244 -0.17 -40.11 0.37
CA GLN A 244 0.44 -40.11 -0.97
C GLN A 244 1.33 -38.89 -1.21
N ILE A 245 1.22 -37.83 -0.40
CA ILE A 245 2.01 -36.60 -0.58
C ILE A 245 3.46 -36.85 -0.18
N SER A 246 4.35 -36.67 -1.15
CA SER A 246 5.79 -36.89 -1.02
C SER A 246 6.44 -35.93 -0.03
N LYS A 247 7.66 -36.26 0.41
CA LYS A 247 8.47 -35.36 1.25
C LYS A 247 8.82 -34.06 0.52
N ALA A 248 8.92 -34.08 -0.82
CA ALA A 248 9.18 -32.89 -1.63
C ALA A 248 7.97 -31.95 -1.65
N GLU A 249 6.78 -32.46 -1.98
CA GLU A 249 5.52 -31.69 -2.01
C GLU A 249 5.21 -31.06 -0.64
N LEU A 250 5.34 -31.82 0.45
CA LEU A 250 5.14 -31.30 1.81
C LEU A 250 6.17 -30.21 2.16
N ARG A 251 7.44 -30.35 1.75
CA ARG A 251 8.48 -29.33 1.98
C ARG A 251 8.15 -28.04 1.23
N ILE A 252 7.69 -28.17 -0.01
CA ILE A 252 7.37 -27.06 -0.91
C ILE A 252 6.14 -26.31 -0.39
N ALA A 253 5.06 -27.02 -0.04
CA ALA A 253 3.86 -26.43 0.55
C ALA A 253 4.16 -25.71 1.88
N MET A 254 5.01 -26.30 2.72
CA MET A 254 5.43 -25.73 4.01
C MET A 254 6.27 -24.45 3.82
N ALA A 255 7.27 -24.48 2.94
CA ALA A 255 8.17 -23.35 2.71
C ALA A 255 7.43 -22.19 2.02
N TRP A 256 6.54 -22.51 1.09
CA TRP A 256 5.61 -21.54 0.49
C TRP A 256 4.72 -20.91 1.58
N GLY A 257 4.13 -21.73 2.47
CA GLY A 257 3.29 -21.26 3.57
C GLY A 257 4.02 -20.38 4.59
N MET A 258 5.30 -20.64 4.89
CA MET A 258 6.14 -19.76 5.71
C MET A 258 6.40 -18.43 5.02
N LEU A 259 6.96 -18.45 3.81
CA LEU A 259 7.32 -17.23 3.07
C LEU A 259 6.10 -16.34 2.80
N HIS A 260 4.95 -16.94 2.47
CA HIS A 260 3.68 -16.23 2.27
C HIS A 260 3.16 -15.60 3.57
N ARG A 261 3.20 -16.32 4.70
CA ARG A 261 2.81 -15.80 6.03
C ARG A 261 3.67 -14.59 6.43
N ASP A 262 4.98 -14.70 6.22
CA ASP A 262 5.97 -13.72 6.70
C ASP A 262 6.16 -12.54 5.73
N GLY A 263 5.34 -12.45 4.68
CA GLY A 263 5.32 -11.36 3.69
C GLY A 263 6.56 -11.33 2.79
N ILE A 264 7.27 -12.45 2.65
CA ILE A 264 8.55 -12.53 1.94
C ILE A 264 8.27 -12.73 0.44
N GLY A 265 8.04 -11.61 -0.24
CA GLY A 265 7.86 -11.58 -1.69
C GLY A 265 9.08 -12.10 -2.46
N ALA A 266 8.81 -12.85 -3.52
CA ALA A 266 9.83 -13.29 -4.47
C ALA A 266 10.18 -12.20 -5.51
N PRO A 267 11.30 -12.33 -6.23
CA PRO A 267 11.62 -11.46 -7.37
C PRO A 267 10.54 -11.60 -8.45
N ARG A 268 10.00 -10.47 -8.93
CA ARG A 268 8.92 -10.48 -9.94
C ARG A 268 9.38 -11.12 -11.24
N LEU A 269 8.60 -12.05 -11.78
CA LEU A 269 8.94 -12.78 -13.00
C LEU A 269 9.13 -11.81 -14.18
N LEU A 270 8.22 -10.85 -14.33
CA LEU A 270 8.26 -9.82 -15.38
C LEU A 270 9.52 -8.93 -15.34
N ASP A 271 10.07 -8.66 -14.15
CA ASP A 271 11.24 -7.78 -13.97
C ASP A 271 12.57 -8.49 -14.27
N HIS A 272 12.54 -9.83 -14.42
CA HIS A 272 13.73 -10.66 -14.58
C HIS A 272 13.73 -11.60 -15.79
N MET A 273 12.63 -11.70 -16.55
CA MET A 273 12.54 -12.51 -17.77
C MET A 273 13.47 -12.03 -18.90
N LYS A 274 14.73 -12.46 -18.85
CA LYS A 274 15.64 -12.52 -20.00
C LYS A 274 15.43 -13.83 -20.75
N TYR A 275 14.70 -13.78 -21.86
CA TYR A 275 14.55 -14.93 -22.74
C TYR A 275 15.78 -15.11 -23.64
N ASP A 276 16.51 -16.22 -23.48
CA ASP A 276 17.44 -16.70 -24.51
C ASP A 276 16.69 -17.70 -25.43
N PRO A 277 16.62 -17.46 -26.76
CA PRO A 277 15.97 -18.38 -27.71
C PRO A 277 16.61 -19.78 -27.82
N ARG A 278 17.69 -20.06 -27.08
CA ARG A 278 18.36 -21.36 -26.99
C ARG A 278 18.07 -22.09 -25.69
N GLU A 279 17.59 -21.40 -24.66
CA GLU A 279 17.38 -21.96 -23.33
C GLU A 279 15.89 -21.94 -22.98
N THR A 280 15.25 -23.11 -23.01
CA THR A 280 13.84 -23.30 -22.62
C THR A 280 13.65 -23.27 -21.09
N LYS A 281 14.47 -22.48 -20.38
CA LYS A 281 14.49 -22.36 -18.92
C LYS A 281 14.44 -20.89 -18.53
N PHE A 282 13.35 -20.51 -17.86
CA PHE A 282 13.29 -19.24 -17.15
C PHE A 282 14.36 -19.24 -16.05
N HIS A 283 15.14 -18.18 -15.99
CA HIS A 283 16.07 -17.90 -14.90
C HIS A 283 15.42 -16.82 -14.03
N VAL A 284 15.10 -17.14 -12.78
CA VAL A 284 14.70 -16.11 -11.81
C VAL A 284 15.94 -15.28 -11.48
N GLY A 285 15.75 -13.96 -11.34
CA GLY A 285 16.83 -13.05 -10.97
C GLY A 285 17.40 -13.34 -9.58
N ASN A 286 18.59 -12.80 -9.28
CA ASN A 286 19.29 -13.01 -8.00
C ASN A 286 18.34 -12.78 -6.80
N VAL A 287 18.02 -13.87 -6.11
CA VAL A 287 17.05 -13.89 -5.02
C VAL A 287 17.63 -13.14 -3.80
N SER A 288 16.76 -12.45 -3.05
CA SER A 288 17.24 -11.62 -1.92
C SER A 288 17.88 -12.46 -0.81
N LYS A 289 18.91 -11.94 -0.15
CA LYS A 289 19.56 -12.67 0.97
C LYS A 289 18.54 -13.08 2.04
N ARG A 290 17.61 -12.18 2.39
CA ARG A 290 16.54 -12.48 3.38
C ARG A 290 15.72 -13.69 2.96
N PHE A 291 15.29 -13.78 1.70
CA PHE A 291 14.55 -14.95 1.20
C PHE A 291 15.37 -16.23 1.35
N ASN A 292 16.67 -16.20 1.02
CA ASN A 292 17.54 -17.38 1.13
C ASN A 292 17.79 -17.79 2.59
N ASP A 293 18.01 -16.82 3.48
CA ASP A 293 18.15 -17.05 4.93
C ASP A 293 16.88 -17.71 5.51
N GLU A 294 15.70 -17.20 5.14
CA GLU A 294 14.39 -17.65 5.65
C GLU A 294 13.96 -18.99 5.01
N LEU A 295 14.25 -19.22 3.72
CA LEU A 295 14.03 -20.51 3.06
C LEU A 295 14.91 -21.60 3.66
N ALA A 296 16.17 -21.31 3.97
CA ALA A 296 17.06 -22.24 4.67
C ALA A 296 16.53 -22.57 6.08
N ALA A 297 16.04 -21.57 6.83
CA ALA A 297 15.41 -21.76 8.13
C ALA A 297 14.14 -22.63 8.05
N ALA A 298 13.27 -22.39 7.05
CA ALA A 298 12.09 -23.20 6.79
C ALA A 298 12.44 -24.66 6.48
N VAL A 299 13.38 -24.90 5.56
CA VAL A 299 13.85 -26.25 5.18
C VAL A 299 14.48 -26.98 6.37
N ALA A 300 15.24 -26.29 7.22
CA ALA A 300 15.80 -26.86 8.45
C ALA A 300 14.71 -27.23 9.47
N SER A 301 13.75 -26.32 9.72
CA SER A 301 12.61 -26.56 10.62
C SER A 301 11.80 -27.78 10.20
N PHE A 302 11.46 -27.88 8.91
CA PHE A 302 10.68 -28.99 8.36
C PHE A 302 11.45 -30.32 8.32
N ASN A 303 12.73 -30.32 7.96
CA ASN A 303 13.53 -31.55 8.01
C ASN A 303 13.65 -32.10 9.45
N THR A 304 13.68 -31.21 10.44
CA THR A 304 13.71 -31.56 11.87
C THR A 304 12.36 -32.07 12.38
N ASN A 305 11.25 -31.45 11.94
CA ASN A 305 9.91 -31.65 12.51
C ASN A 305 8.92 -32.37 11.55
N LEU A 306 9.41 -33.07 10.52
CA LEU A 306 8.61 -33.66 9.43
C LEU A 306 7.38 -34.46 9.91
N GLY A 307 7.54 -35.29 10.94
CA GLY A 307 6.44 -36.09 11.49
C GLY A 307 5.34 -35.26 12.13
N LEU A 308 5.69 -34.13 12.75
CA LEU A 308 4.74 -33.18 13.34
C LEU A 308 4.03 -32.37 12.25
N TYR A 309 4.75 -31.88 11.24
CA TYR A 309 4.13 -31.22 10.07
C TYR A 309 3.10 -32.13 9.39
N ARG A 310 3.39 -33.44 9.23
CA ARG A 310 2.42 -34.43 8.75
C ARG A 310 1.23 -34.59 9.69
N ALA A 311 1.45 -34.88 10.97
CA ALA A 311 0.36 -35.08 11.93
C ALA A 311 -0.58 -33.87 12.06
N VAL A 312 -0.07 -32.64 11.95
CA VAL A 312 -0.91 -31.42 11.91
C VAL A 312 -1.70 -31.33 10.61
N LEU A 313 -1.08 -31.61 9.46
CA LEU A 313 -1.78 -31.59 8.16
C LEU A 313 -2.87 -32.67 8.11
N ASP A 314 -2.59 -33.88 8.59
CA ASP A 314 -3.54 -34.98 8.74
C ASP A 314 -4.74 -34.53 9.57
N ALA A 315 -4.50 -34.00 10.77
CA ALA A 315 -5.55 -33.52 11.66
C ALA A 315 -6.40 -32.40 11.02
N MET A 316 -5.77 -31.41 10.37
CA MET A 316 -6.51 -30.33 9.70
C MET A 316 -7.30 -30.81 8.48
N ALA A 317 -6.79 -31.79 7.72
CA ALA A 317 -7.45 -32.31 6.53
C ALA A 317 -8.67 -33.20 6.85
N PHE A 318 -8.66 -33.91 7.98
CA PHE A 318 -9.76 -34.77 8.42
C PHE A 318 -10.82 -34.08 9.28
N ASP A 319 -10.55 -32.89 9.82
CA ASP A 319 -11.48 -32.21 10.72
C ASP A 319 -12.53 -31.40 9.92
N GLY A 320 -13.79 -31.79 10.03
CA GLY A 320 -14.88 -31.26 9.21
C GLY A 320 -15.20 -29.79 9.47
N ASP A 321 -14.91 -29.28 10.67
CA ASP A 321 -15.10 -27.87 11.03
C ASP A 321 -14.02 -26.98 10.39
N ILE A 322 -12.89 -27.56 9.99
CA ILE A 322 -11.71 -26.87 9.43
C ILE A 322 -11.67 -27.01 7.91
N ASN A 323 -11.90 -28.21 7.39
CA ASN A 323 -11.76 -28.56 5.97
C ASN A 323 -13.12 -28.85 5.29
N GLY A 324 -14.22 -28.28 5.79
CA GLY A 324 -15.58 -28.51 5.29
C GLY A 324 -15.82 -28.19 3.80
N THR A 325 -14.90 -27.49 3.15
CA THR A 325 -14.90 -27.17 1.70
C THR A 325 -13.86 -27.94 0.88
N GLY A 326 -13.05 -28.80 1.52
CA GLY A 326 -11.87 -29.42 0.89
C GLY A 326 -10.70 -28.44 0.67
N GLN A 327 -10.72 -27.28 1.33
CA GLN A 327 -9.68 -26.26 1.22
C GLN A 327 -9.08 -25.90 2.59
N LEU A 328 -7.75 -25.86 2.65
CA LEU A 328 -6.94 -25.49 3.81
C LEU A 328 -6.14 -24.21 3.48
N ARG A 329 -5.46 -23.60 4.47
CA ARG A 329 -4.46 -22.55 4.25
C ARG A 329 -3.07 -23.02 4.69
N ALA A 330 -2.08 -22.91 3.81
CA ALA A 330 -0.71 -23.33 4.08
C ALA A 330 -0.09 -22.51 5.21
N ALA A 331 -0.35 -21.19 5.23
CA ALA A 331 0.10 -20.30 6.30
C ALA A 331 -0.45 -20.69 7.68
N ASP A 332 -1.68 -21.21 7.75
CA ASP A 332 -2.31 -21.61 9.02
C ASP A 332 -1.81 -22.98 9.49
N TRP A 333 -1.64 -23.95 8.59
CA TRP A 333 -0.97 -25.24 8.87
C TRP A 333 0.44 -25.05 9.44
N VAL A 334 1.24 -24.19 8.81
CA VAL A 334 2.57 -23.81 9.25
C VAL A 334 2.52 -23.18 10.66
N SER A 335 1.62 -22.23 10.87
CA SER A 335 1.52 -21.49 12.14
C SER A 335 1.07 -22.36 13.32
N VAL A 336 0.14 -23.30 13.09
CA VAL A 336 -0.24 -24.32 14.09
C VAL A 336 0.97 -25.21 14.41
N THR A 337 1.69 -25.68 13.39
CA THR A 337 2.86 -26.56 13.59
C THR A 337 3.96 -25.87 14.39
N GLU A 338 4.34 -24.63 14.03
CA GLU A 338 5.28 -23.84 14.82
C GLU A 338 4.83 -23.62 16.27
N THR A 339 3.54 -23.41 16.49
CA THR A 339 2.99 -23.22 17.85
C THR A 339 3.15 -24.47 18.71
N LEU A 340 3.19 -25.66 18.09
CA LEU A 340 3.46 -26.93 18.78
C LEU A 340 4.98 -27.14 18.99
N ILE A 341 5.83 -26.80 18.00
CA ILE A 341 7.29 -26.81 18.12
C ILE A 341 7.74 -25.87 19.27
N LYS A 342 7.18 -24.65 19.33
CA LYS A 342 7.42 -23.65 20.40
C LYS A 342 6.96 -24.12 21.78
N LYS A 343 6.07 -25.13 21.86
CA LYS A 343 5.66 -25.82 23.10
C LYS A 343 6.52 -27.06 23.43
N GLY A 344 7.56 -27.34 22.63
CA GLY A 344 8.45 -28.49 22.81
C GLY A 344 7.85 -29.83 22.39
N LEU A 345 6.80 -29.82 21.56
CA LEU A 345 6.09 -31.03 21.12
C LEU A 345 6.72 -31.61 19.85
N ASN A 346 6.57 -32.93 19.70
CA ASN A 346 7.04 -33.70 18.55
C ASN A 346 5.95 -34.71 18.10
N ALA A 347 6.22 -35.48 17.04
CA ALA A 347 5.27 -36.43 16.46
C ALA A 347 4.80 -37.52 17.44
N ASP A 348 5.68 -37.94 18.35
CA ASP A 348 5.44 -39.02 19.32
C ASP A 348 4.86 -38.54 20.66
N SER A 349 4.52 -37.24 20.76
CA SER A 349 4.09 -36.63 22.02
C SER A 349 2.73 -37.18 22.50
N PRO A 350 2.59 -37.59 23.77
CA PRO A 350 1.34 -38.14 24.27
C PRO A 350 0.21 -37.09 24.22
N GLY A 351 -0.95 -37.49 23.71
CA GLY A 351 -2.10 -36.61 23.53
C GLY A 351 -1.96 -35.60 22.38
N LEU A 352 -0.98 -35.76 21.47
CA LEU A 352 -0.75 -34.86 20.34
C LEU A 352 -2.03 -34.48 19.56
N PRO A 353 -2.96 -35.39 19.19
CA PRO A 353 -4.18 -35.00 18.47
C PRO A 353 -5.05 -33.97 19.22
N THR A 354 -5.14 -34.07 20.55
CA THR A 354 -5.85 -33.10 21.39
C THR A 354 -5.10 -31.76 21.44
N GLN A 355 -3.77 -31.79 21.47
CA GLN A 355 -2.95 -30.58 21.46
C GLN A 355 -2.95 -29.88 20.10
N ILE A 356 -3.00 -30.64 19.00
CA ILE A 356 -3.20 -30.12 17.65
C ILE A 356 -4.56 -29.43 17.56
N ARG A 357 -5.68 -30.09 17.92
CA ARG A 357 -7.00 -29.43 17.94
C ARG A 357 -7.03 -28.18 18.82
N ALA A 358 -6.42 -28.22 20.00
CA ALA A 358 -6.31 -27.04 20.86
C ALA A 358 -5.50 -25.89 20.23
N ALA A 359 -4.48 -26.19 19.42
CA ALA A 359 -3.67 -25.21 18.70
C ALA A 359 -4.35 -24.69 17.42
N ILE A 360 -5.12 -25.53 16.71
CA ILE A 360 -5.94 -25.09 15.57
C ILE A 360 -7.09 -24.20 16.05
N ASN A 361 -7.76 -24.57 17.14
CA ASN A 361 -8.80 -23.73 17.74
C ASN A 361 -8.24 -22.40 18.28
N ASP A 362 -6.98 -22.38 18.76
CA ASP A 362 -6.24 -21.13 19.07
C ASP A 362 -6.07 -20.23 17.83
N ARG A 363 -5.87 -20.83 16.65
CA ARG A 363 -5.54 -20.14 15.40
C ARG A 363 -6.78 -19.73 14.59
N LEU A 364 -7.85 -20.51 14.64
CA LEU A 364 -9.07 -20.32 13.85
C LEU A 364 -10.22 -19.70 14.66
N ALA A 365 -10.13 -19.61 15.98
CA ALA A 365 -11.07 -18.80 16.75
C ALA A 365 -10.98 -17.32 16.29
N PRO A 366 -12.10 -16.66 15.95
CA PRO A 366 -12.08 -15.26 15.52
C PRO A 366 -11.78 -14.34 16.71
N SER A 367 -10.48 -14.12 16.97
CA SER A 367 -9.91 -13.17 17.94
C SER A 367 -10.58 -13.13 19.32
N ASN A 368 -11.03 -14.27 19.84
CA ASN A 368 -11.50 -14.38 21.23
C ASN A 368 -10.33 -14.72 22.15
N GLU A 369 -9.74 -13.66 22.73
CA GLU A 369 -8.59 -13.74 23.62
C GLU A 369 -8.86 -14.63 24.86
N LYS A 370 -7.88 -15.45 25.24
CA LYS A 370 -8.07 -16.51 26.26
C LYS A 370 -8.17 -15.95 27.68
N VAL A 371 -9.38 -15.64 28.12
CA VAL A 371 -9.70 -15.20 29.49
C VAL A 371 -9.48 -16.33 30.52
N THR A 372 -8.27 -16.44 31.07
CA THR A 372 -8.01 -17.25 32.27
C THR A 372 -8.35 -16.49 33.55
N SER A 373 -9.65 -16.45 33.87
CA SER A 373 -10.21 -16.33 35.23
C SER A 373 -9.60 -15.27 36.18
N THR A 374 -9.18 -14.11 35.66
CA THR A 374 -8.98 -12.89 36.46
C THR A 374 -9.78 -11.80 35.76
N GLN A 375 -10.96 -11.48 36.30
CA GLN A 375 -12.01 -10.80 35.54
C GLN A 375 -11.80 -9.27 35.48
N GLN A 376 -10.78 -8.85 34.74
CA GLN A 376 -10.80 -7.52 34.14
C GLN A 376 -12.02 -7.42 33.21
N ILE A 377 -12.72 -6.29 33.28
CA ILE A 377 -13.81 -5.98 32.36
C ILE A 377 -13.16 -5.56 31.04
N ILE A 378 -12.97 -6.54 30.14
CA ILE A 378 -12.64 -6.25 28.75
C ILE A 378 -13.90 -5.63 28.13
N LEU A 379 -13.89 -4.30 28.03
CA LEU A 379 -14.87 -3.57 27.25
C LEU A 379 -14.63 -3.91 25.77
N PRO A 380 -15.69 -4.05 24.94
CA PRO A 380 -15.51 -4.14 23.50
C PRO A 380 -14.80 -2.87 23.00
N ASP A 381 -13.87 -3.03 22.07
CA ASP A 381 -13.19 -1.90 21.42
C ASP A 381 -14.16 -1.21 20.46
N LEU A 382 -14.88 -0.22 20.99
CA LEU A 382 -15.91 0.52 20.25
C LEU A 382 -15.30 1.25 19.04
N GLU A 383 -14.05 1.71 19.15
CA GLU A 383 -13.37 2.42 18.07
C GLU A 383 -13.15 1.52 16.85
N LYS A 384 -13.10 0.20 17.02
CA LYS A 384 -12.96 -0.76 15.92
C LYS A 384 -14.22 -0.90 15.06
N GLU A 385 -15.40 -0.57 15.59
CA GLU A 385 -16.66 -0.50 14.84
C GLU A 385 -17.01 0.94 14.40
N THR A 386 -16.45 1.97 15.05
CA THR A 386 -16.63 3.39 14.67
C THR A 386 -15.49 3.98 13.83
N ALA A 387 -14.42 3.23 13.56
CA ALA A 387 -13.30 3.64 12.71
C ALA A 387 -13.79 4.06 11.32
N GLN A 388 -13.82 5.38 11.08
CA GLN A 388 -14.34 5.96 9.85
C GLN A 388 -13.39 5.66 8.68
N GLU A 389 -13.80 4.77 7.77
CA GLU A 389 -12.94 4.19 6.74
C GLU A 389 -12.26 5.25 5.84
N VAL A 390 -10.94 5.40 5.99
CA VAL A 390 -10.13 6.33 5.20
C VAL A 390 -9.87 5.74 3.82
N GLN A 391 -10.76 6.05 2.88
CA GLN A 391 -10.65 5.62 1.49
C GLN A 391 -9.60 6.43 0.74
N ARG A 392 -8.45 5.80 0.42
CA ARG A 392 -7.29 6.41 -0.26
C ARG A 392 -7.65 7.11 -1.58
N VAL A 393 -8.49 6.50 -2.42
CA VAL A 393 -8.94 7.07 -3.71
C VAL A 393 -9.69 8.40 -3.53
N ASN A 394 -10.36 8.60 -2.38
CA ASN A 394 -11.02 9.86 -2.08
C ASN A 394 -10.00 10.92 -1.62
N LEU A 395 -8.87 10.52 -1.03
CA LEU A 395 -7.76 11.42 -0.70
C LEU A 395 -6.94 11.84 -1.93
N GLU A 396 -6.74 10.93 -2.89
CA GLU A 396 -6.18 11.25 -4.22
C GLU A 396 -7.05 12.33 -4.92
N ALA A 397 -8.37 12.15 -4.92
CA ALA A 397 -9.30 13.16 -5.43
C ALA A 397 -9.24 14.49 -4.63
N ALA A 398 -9.12 14.42 -3.30
CA ALA A 398 -8.95 15.61 -2.46
C ALA A 398 -7.66 16.39 -2.79
N GLN A 399 -6.56 15.68 -3.01
CA GLN A 399 -5.25 16.25 -3.35
C GLN A 399 -5.33 17.06 -4.67
N ALA A 400 -5.88 16.43 -5.71
CA ALA A 400 -6.09 17.04 -7.02
C ALA A 400 -6.99 18.28 -6.95
N ILE A 401 -8.06 18.24 -6.16
CA ILE A 401 -9.01 19.35 -6.00
C ILE A 401 -8.42 20.47 -5.14
N TYR A 402 -7.56 20.16 -4.15
CA TYR A 402 -6.81 21.18 -3.41
C TYR A 402 -5.87 21.94 -4.36
N PHE A 403 -5.10 21.22 -5.17
CA PHE A 403 -4.22 21.82 -6.16
C PHE A 403 -5.02 22.69 -7.15
N ALA A 404 -6.17 22.20 -7.63
CA ALA A 404 -7.04 22.96 -8.53
C ALA A 404 -7.65 24.23 -7.90
N ALA A 405 -8.04 24.18 -6.61
CA ALA A 405 -8.53 25.35 -5.88
C ALA A 405 -7.43 26.41 -5.74
N MET A 406 -6.18 26.01 -5.47
CA MET A 406 -5.04 26.92 -5.43
C MET A 406 -4.68 27.47 -6.83
N MET A 407 -4.92 26.71 -7.91
CA MET A 407 -4.80 27.23 -9.28
C MET A 407 -5.93 28.21 -9.66
N ASP A 408 -7.11 28.12 -9.05
CA ASP A 408 -8.17 29.14 -9.15
C ASP A 408 -7.80 30.40 -8.33
N GLU A 409 -7.18 30.27 -7.12
CA GLU A 409 -6.57 31.41 -6.38
C GLU A 409 -5.47 32.09 -7.23
N ALA A 410 -4.69 31.31 -7.98
CA ALA A 410 -3.68 31.82 -8.91
C ALA A 410 -4.25 32.43 -10.20
N ARG A 411 -5.57 32.41 -10.44
CA ARG A 411 -6.21 32.77 -11.73
C ARG A 411 -5.67 32.02 -12.95
N LEU A 412 -5.23 30.76 -12.80
CA LEU A 412 -4.79 29.94 -13.94
C LEU A 412 -5.90 29.81 -14.99
N PHE A 413 -7.12 29.46 -14.53
CA PHE A 413 -8.29 29.28 -15.38
C PHE A 413 -8.72 30.60 -16.04
N ASP A 414 -8.95 31.65 -15.25
CA ASP A 414 -9.38 32.98 -15.74
C ASP A 414 -8.39 33.52 -16.79
N SER A 415 -7.08 33.29 -16.62
CA SER A 415 -6.05 33.71 -17.57
C SER A 415 -6.16 33.00 -18.92
N VAL A 416 -6.49 31.71 -18.95
CA VAL A 416 -6.70 30.95 -20.20
C VAL A 416 -8.01 31.32 -20.87
N ASP A 417 -9.11 31.46 -20.11
CA ASP A 417 -10.38 31.96 -20.65
C ASP A 417 -10.20 33.38 -21.26
N LYS A 418 -9.38 34.25 -20.64
CA LYS A 418 -9.07 35.58 -21.21
C LYS A 418 -8.17 35.53 -22.44
N LEU A 419 -7.17 34.64 -22.50
CA LEU A 419 -6.40 34.43 -23.74
C LEU A 419 -7.29 33.95 -24.89
N ALA A 420 -8.26 33.09 -24.61
CA ALA A 420 -9.24 32.63 -25.60
C ALA A 420 -10.15 33.76 -26.07
N GLU A 421 -10.63 34.63 -25.18
CA GLU A 421 -11.39 35.83 -25.52
C GLU A 421 -10.59 36.78 -26.43
N LEU A 422 -9.35 37.11 -26.04
CA LEU A 422 -8.46 38.00 -26.79
C LEU A 422 -8.06 37.40 -28.16
N PHE A 423 -7.91 36.08 -28.26
CA PHE A 423 -7.70 35.38 -29.52
C PHE A 423 -8.95 35.43 -30.42
N GLN A 424 -10.14 35.20 -29.85
CA GLN A 424 -11.41 35.19 -30.58
C GLN A 424 -11.75 36.55 -31.22
N ILE A 425 -11.37 37.66 -30.57
CA ILE A 425 -11.54 39.02 -31.12
C ILE A 425 -10.38 39.47 -32.03
N GLY A 426 -9.34 38.64 -32.19
CA GLY A 426 -8.15 38.97 -33.00
C GLY A 426 -7.19 39.97 -32.34
N ALA A 427 -7.24 40.14 -31.02
CA ALA A 427 -6.35 41.03 -30.27
C ALA A 427 -4.99 40.39 -29.95
N LEU A 428 -4.89 39.05 -29.86
CA LEU A 428 -3.60 38.37 -29.78
C LEU A 428 -3.01 38.16 -31.19
N PRO A 429 -1.84 38.72 -31.52
CA PRO A 429 -1.17 38.52 -32.81
C PRO A 429 -0.43 37.17 -32.84
N LEU A 430 -1.18 36.08 -32.71
CA LEU A 430 -0.67 34.71 -32.87
C LEU A 430 -0.63 34.33 -34.35
N GLU A 431 0.51 33.82 -34.80
CA GLU A 431 0.63 33.15 -36.10
C GLU A 431 -0.03 31.76 -36.07
N LYS A 432 0.04 31.02 -37.19
CA LYS A 432 -0.47 29.64 -37.26
C LYS A 432 0.48 28.65 -36.55
N GLY A 433 0.51 28.73 -35.23
CA GLY A 433 1.30 27.87 -34.33
C GLY A 433 0.42 27.06 -33.35
N PRO A 434 1.03 26.12 -32.59
CA PRO A 434 0.35 25.26 -31.63
C PRO A 434 -0.46 26.00 -30.55
N ALA A 435 -0.06 27.22 -30.12
CA ALA A 435 -0.86 27.96 -29.14
C ALA A 435 -2.18 28.47 -29.75
N GLY A 436 -2.15 28.93 -31.00
CA GLY A 436 -3.35 29.34 -31.74
C GLY A 436 -4.27 28.16 -32.08
N GLU A 437 -3.70 26.99 -32.40
CA GLU A 437 -4.46 25.76 -32.61
C GLU A 437 -5.13 25.28 -31.30
N TYR A 438 -4.40 25.28 -30.18
CA TYR A 438 -4.98 24.98 -28.87
C TYR A 438 -6.11 25.94 -28.50
N LEU A 439 -5.91 27.27 -28.62
CA LEU A 439 -6.95 28.26 -28.31
C LEU A 439 -8.19 28.12 -29.23
N TYR A 440 -8.00 27.73 -30.49
CA TYR A 440 -9.14 27.42 -31.38
C TYR A 440 -9.93 26.20 -30.88
N HIS A 441 -9.26 25.11 -30.51
CA HIS A 441 -9.93 23.93 -29.95
C HIS A 441 -10.60 24.23 -28.61
N TYR A 442 -9.94 25.02 -27.75
CA TYR A 442 -10.46 25.48 -26.48
C TYR A 442 -11.81 26.20 -26.63
N ILE A 443 -11.87 27.21 -27.51
CA ILE A 443 -13.12 27.95 -27.81
C ILE A 443 -14.21 27.00 -28.29
N ARG A 444 -13.88 25.99 -29.12
CA ARG A 444 -14.84 24.99 -29.63
C ARG A 444 -15.37 24.05 -28.56
N GLN A 445 -14.56 23.67 -27.57
CA GLN A 445 -14.91 22.74 -26.49
C GLN A 445 -15.60 23.40 -25.30
N THR A 446 -15.87 24.72 -25.35
CA THR A 446 -16.52 25.47 -24.25
C THR A 446 -17.81 24.86 -23.68
N PRO A 447 -18.70 24.20 -24.46
CA PRO A 447 -19.87 23.52 -23.90
C PRO A 447 -19.55 22.26 -23.06
N ASP A 448 -18.38 21.66 -23.26
CA ASP A 448 -17.98 20.37 -22.70
C ASP A 448 -16.96 20.50 -21.54
N ARG A 449 -16.53 21.72 -21.17
CA ARG A 449 -15.60 21.98 -20.06
C ARG A 449 -16.33 22.19 -18.74
N ILE A 450 -15.76 21.72 -17.62
CA ILE A 450 -16.23 22.09 -16.28
C ILE A 450 -16.27 23.63 -16.08
N SER A 451 -17.46 24.16 -15.78
CA SER A 451 -17.67 25.60 -15.65
C SER A 451 -17.04 26.16 -14.36
N PRO A 452 -16.72 27.47 -14.31
CA PRO A 452 -16.25 28.12 -13.07
C PRO A 452 -17.20 27.95 -11.88
N TYR A 453 -18.50 27.78 -12.13
CA TYR A 453 -19.51 27.50 -11.11
C TYR A 453 -19.35 26.09 -10.53
N GLU A 454 -19.20 25.07 -11.39
CA GLU A 454 -19.03 23.67 -10.97
C GLU A 454 -17.70 23.44 -10.25
N ARG A 455 -16.62 24.11 -10.68
CA ARG A 455 -15.33 24.13 -9.95
C ARG A 455 -15.53 24.66 -8.52
N ARG A 456 -16.08 25.87 -8.38
CA ARG A 456 -16.27 26.53 -7.07
C ARG A 456 -17.26 25.81 -6.17
N ASN A 457 -18.31 25.23 -6.72
CA ASN A 457 -19.24 24.36 -5.98
C ASN A 457 -18.56 23.07 -5.49
N THR A 458 -17.65 22.48 -6.28
CA THR A 458 -16.82 21.35 -5.84
C THR A 458 -15.87 21.76 -4.72
N TYR A 459 -15.19 22.91 -4.83
CA TYR A 459 -14.34 23.44 -3.75
C TYR A 459 -15.15 23.75 -2.47
N ALA A 460 -16.37 24.26 -2.59
CA ALA A 460 -17.26 24.53 -1.47
C ALA A 460 -17.77 23.25 -0.78
N ARG A 461 -18.06 22.18 -1.54
CA ARG A 461 -18.37 20.85 -0.96
C ARG A 461 -17.16 20.31 -0.19
N VAL A 462 -15.99 20.29 -0.84
CA VAL A 462 -14.79 19.57 -0.39
C VAL A 462 -14.00 20.29 0.70
N PHE A 463 -13.98 21.63 0.72
CA PHE A 463 -13.21 22.42 1.69
C PHE A 463 -14.04 23.47 2.45
N GLY A 464 -15.36 23.53 2.27
CA GLY A 464 -16.20 24.58 2.85
C GLY A 464 -15.96 25.99 2.27
N ALA A 465 -15.19 26.09 1.18
CA ALA A 465 -14.74 27.36 0.59
C ALA A 465 -15.91 28.32 0.28
N ALA A 466 -15.82 29.56 0.77
CA ALA A 466 -16.88 30.56 0.79
C ALA A 466 -17.30 31.15 -0.59
N THR A 467 -16.94 30.50 -1.70
CA THR A 467 -17.13 30.99 -3.09
C THR A 467 -18.14 30.16 -3.90
N GLY A 468 -18.73 29.10 -3.32
CA GLY A 468 -19.86 28.36 -3.88
C GLY A 468 -21.21 28.78 -3.29
N ASP A 469 -22.32 28.42 -3.94
CA ASP A 469 -23.67 28.63 -3.40
C ASP A 469 -23.95 27.61 -2.27
N PRO A 470 -24.25 28.05 -1.03
CA PRO A 470 -24.63 27.16 0.09
C PRO A 470 -25.82 26.23 -0.18
N ASN A 471 -26.63 26.51 -1.21
CA ASN A 471 -27.83 25.76 -1.57
C ASN A 471 -27.74 25.10 -2.96
N GLY A 472 -26.66 25.36 -3.72
CA GLY A 472 -26.56 25.01 -5.14
C GLY A 472 -26.58 23.50 -5.44
N MET A 473 -26.18 22.69 -4.45
CA MET A 473 -26.51 21.26 -4.35
C MET A 473 -26.85 20.95 -2.89
N GLY A 474 -27.98 20.28 -2.64
CA GLY A 474 -28.53 20.04 -1.30
C GLY A 474 -27.80 19.00 -0.43
N GLY A 475 -26.46 19.02 -0.43
CA GLY A 475 -25.60 18.17 0.40
C GLY A 475 -24.98 18.94 1.57
N THR A 476 -24.33 18.21 2.49
CA THR A 476 -23.48 18.80 3.52
C THR A 476 -22.18 19.35 2.92
N MET A 477 -21.74 20.52 3.37
CA MET A 477 -20.43 21.11 3.05
C MET A 477 -19.45 20.84 4.19
N PHE A 478 -18.16 20.66 3.88
CA PHE A 478 -17.12 20.46 4.90
C PHE A 478 -16.77 21.76 5.64
N ARG A 479 -17.65 22.20 6.55
CA ARG A 479 -17.53 23.47 7.30
C ARG A 479 -16.35 23.55 8.27
N ASN A 480 -15.69 22.43 8.56
CA ASN A 480 -14.62 22.31 9.54
C ASN A 480 -13.25 22.01 8.89
N PHE A 481 -13.11 22.15 7.57
CA PHE A 481 -11.85 21.89 6.88
C PHE A 481 -10.71 22.74 7.45
N ASP A 482 -10.89 24.06 7.52
CA ASP A 482 -9.86 24.98 8.01
C ASP A 482 -9.42 24.66 9.46
N GLU A 483 -10.35 24.25 10.32
CA GLU A 483 -10.06 23.85 11.71
C GLU A 483 -9.20 22.58 11.76
N LEU A 484 -9.63 21.51 11.07
CA LEU A 484 -8.92 20.23 11.07
C LEU A 484 -7.58 20.31 10.32
N TRP A 485 -7.53 21.09 9.24
CA TRP A 485 -6.31 21.40 8.50
C TRP A 485 -5.30 22.15 9.38
N MET A 486 -5.71 23.28 9.97
CA MET A 486 -4.86 24.06 10.88
C MET A 486 -4.35 23.19 12.04
N ARG A 487 -5.21 22.35 12.61
CA ARG A 487 -4.89 21.49 13.74
C ARG A 487 -3.88 20.38 13.37
N PHE A 488 -4.05 19.71 12.23
CA PHE A 488 -3.08 18.72 11.74
C PHE A 488 -1.72 19.37 11.43
N VAL A 489 -1.70 20.39 10.57
CA VAL A 489 -0.48 21.11 10.17
C VAL A 489 0.26 21.68 11.38
N SER A 490 -0.47 22.19 12.38
CA SER A 490 0.13 22.68 13.62
C SER A 490 0.71 21.57 14.49
N SER A 491 0.05 20.40 14.56
CA SER A 491 0.57 19.26 15.33
C SER A 491 1.86 18.69 14.75
N VAL A 492 2.01 18.67 13.41
CA VAL A 492 3.24 18.26 12.73
C VAL A 492 4.38 19.24 13.03
N SER A 493 4.13 20.55 12.95
CA SER A 493 5.11 21.57 13.29
C SER A 493 5.54 21.52 14.77
N ASP A 494 4.58 21.37 15.69
CA ASP A 494 4.85 21.21 17.12
C ASP A 494 5.68 19.94 17.43
N TRP A 495 5.31 18.80 16.84
CA TRP A 495 6.10 17.56 16.96
C TRP A 495 7.51 17.74 16.39
N TYR A 496 7.66 18.35 15.21
CA TYR A 496 8.94 18.58 14.57
C TYR A 496 9.85 19.48 15.40
N ARG A 497 9.31 20.60 15.93
CA ARG A 497 10.04 21.50 16.83
C ARG A 497 10.50 20.77 18.11
N LYS A 498 9.64 19.93 18.70
CA LYS A 498 10.02 19.08 19.85
C LYS A 498 11.12 18.07 19.49
N ASN A 499 11.05 17.44 18.33
CA ASN A 499 12.06 16.48 17.86
C ASN A 499 13.42 17.16 17.61
N GLN A 500 13.43 18.37 17.05
CA GLN A 500 14.66 19.14 16.86
C GLN A 500 15.28 19.62 18.18
N VAL A 501 14.46 19.96 19.19
CA VAL A 501 14.98 20.30 20.53
C VAL A 501 15.59 19.07 21.21
N GLU A 502 14.95 17.90 21.14
CA GLU A 502 15.49 16.66 21.71
C GLU A 502 16.80 16.22 21.04
N ASN A 503 16.89 16.33 19.71
CA ASN A 503 18.13 16.07 18.94
C ASN A 503 19.35 16.88 19.44
N LEU A 504 19.14 18.05 20.07
CA LEU A 504 20.22 18.85 20.67
C LEU A 504 20.64 18.37 22.08
N PHE A 505 19.78 17.63 22.77
CA PHE A 505 20.02 17.09 24.12
C PHE A 505 20.41 15.60 24.15
N ALA A 506 20.23 14.87 23.04
CA ALA A 506 20.36 13.41 22.87
C ALA A 506 21.69 12.74 23.30
N THR A 507 22.63 13.47 23.92
CA THR A 507 23.82 12.91 24.60
C THR A 507 23.51 12.02 25.81
N GLN A 508 22.25 11.91 26.27
CA GLN A 508 21.86 11.05 27.40
C GLN A 508 20.71 10.06 27.13
N GLY A 509 20.16 9.99 25.91
CA GLY A 509 19.20 8.94 25.55
C GLY A 509 18.42 9.23 24.25
N ASN A 510 17.90 8.16 23.64
CA ASN A 510 17.00 8.26 22.48
C ASN A 510 15.55 8.41 22.96
N PHE A 511 15.15 9.63 23.35
CA PHE A 511 13.74 9.96 23.49
C PHE A 511 13.16 10.32 22.11
N VAL A 512 11.95 9.85 21.81
CA VAL A 512 11.20 10.21 20.59
C VAL A 512 9.90 10.88 21.03
N PRO A 513 9.63 12.14 20.64
CA PRO A 513 8.39 12.81 21.03
C PRO A 513 7.16 12.05 20.51
N SER A 514 6.14 11.93 21.37
CA SER A 514 4.90 11.21 21.03
C SER A 514 4.22 11.79 19.79
N GLN A 515 3.86 10.91 18.87
CA GLN A 515 3.20 11.24 17.60
C GLN A 515 1.68 11.14 17.69
N GLU A 516 1.10 10.84 18.87
CA GLU A 516 -0.31 10.46 18.96
C GLU A 516 -1.28 11.61 18.65
N GLN A 517 -0.89 12.86 18.93
CA GLN A 517 -1.67 14.03 18.48
C GLN A 517 -1.61 14.21 16.96
N VAL A 518 -0.48 13.86 16.31
CA VAL A 518 -0.33 13.87 14.85
C VAL A 518 -1.16 12.76 14.22
N ARG A 519 -1.13 11.55 14.79
CA ARG A 519 -2.01 10.42 14.40
C ARG A 519 -3.46 10.82 14.45
N LYS A 520 -3.94 11.28 15.61
CA LYS A 520 -5.34 11.66 15.81
C LYS A 520 -5.77 12.75 14.85
N THR A 521 -5.00 13.83 14.72
CA THR A 521 -5.40 14.97 13.88
C THR A 521 -5.29 14.67 12.38
N GLY A 522 -4.35 13.81 11.98
CA GLY A 522 -4.25 13.28 10.63
C GLY A 522 -5.42 12.37 10.29
N LEU A 523 -5.84 11.50 11.23
CA LEU A 523 -7.01 10.63 11.08
C LEU A 523 -8.32 11.45 11.04
N ASP A 524 -8.51 12.40 11.96
CA ASP A 524 -9.64 13.34 12.00
C ASP A 524 -9.81 14.05 10.63
N LEU A 525 -8.70 14.54 10.06
CA LEU A 525 -8.67 15.22 8.76
C LEU A 525 -8.91 14.26 7.59
N ALA A 526 -8.21 13.12 7.55
CA ALA A 526 -8.29 12.15 6.47
C ALA A 526 -9.68 11.52 6.36
N ALA A 527 -10.29 11.13 7.49
CA ALA A 527 -11.65 10.59 7.52
C ALA A 527 -12.69 11.57 6.99
N ASN A 528 -12.57 12.87 7.31
CA ASN A 528 -13.45 13.90 6.76
C ASN A 528 -13.18 14.15 5.27
N LEU A 529 -11.92 14.21 4.82
CA LEU A 529 -11.62 14.33 3.38
C LEU A 529 -12.19 13.14 2.59
N SER A 530 -12.04 11.91 3.08
CA SER A 530 -12.67 10.72 2.48
C SER A 530 -14.21 10.79 2.48
N LEU A 531 -14.83 11.39 3.49
CA LEU A 531 -16.29 11.61 3.59
C LEU A 531 -16.83 12.64 2.60
N TYR A 532 -16.05 13.66 2.19
CA TYR A 532 -16.51 14.70 1.24
C TYR A 532 -16.02 14.51 -0.19
N CYS A 533 -15.06 13.62 -0.43
CA CYS A 533 -14.42 13.42 -1.75
C CYS A 533 -14.84 12.14 -2.51
N TYR A 534 -15.93 11.49 -2.11
CA TYR A 534 -16.48 10.32 -2.79
C TYR A 534 -17.22 10.65 -4.10
N GLY A 535 -17.49 9.62 -4.91
CA GLY A 535 -18.42 9.65 -6.04
C GLY A 535 -18.01 10.62 -7.16
N GLY A 536 -18.92 11.50 -7.57
CA GLY A 536 -18.70 12.46 -8.68
C GLY A 536 -17.50 13.39 -8.50
N THR A 537 -16.99 13.51 -7.27
CA THR A 537 -15.78 14.27 -6.94
C THR A 537 -14.54 13.76 -7.68
N TRP A 538 -14.38 12.44 -7.84
CA TRP A 538 -13.21 11.84 -8.48
C TRP A 538 -13.13 12.17 -9.98
N PHE A 539 -14.26 12.15 -10.69
CA PHE A 539 -14.29 12.53 -12.11
C PHE A 539 -13.92 14.00 -12.33
N VAL A 540 -14.41 14.89 -11.46
CA VAL A 540 -14.03 16.32 -11.45
C VAL A 540 -12.54 16.49 -11.16
N ALA A 541 -11.98 15.73 -10.21
CA ALA A 541 -10.54 15.74 -9.92
C ALA A 541 -9.70 15.38 -11.16
N SER A 542 -10.04 14.28 -11.86
CA SER A 542 -9.32 13.84 -13.06
C SER A 542 -9.43 14.84 -14.23
N GLU A 543 -10.61 15.45 -14.44
CA GLU A 543 -10.77 16.48 -15.48
C GLU A 543 -9.95 17.73 -15.14
N LEU A 544 -9.95 18.17 -13.88
CA LEU A 544 -9.17 19.33 -13.43
C LEU A 544 -7.66 19.10 -13.55
N GLN A 545 -7.14 17.91 -13.19
CA GLN A 545 -5.73 17.56 -13.41
C GLN A 545 -5.34 17.67 -14.90
N LYS A 546 -6.16 17.14 -15.81
CA LYS A 546 -5.95 17.24 -17.26
C LYS A 546 -5.97 18.69 -17.74
N ASN A 547 -7.03 19.44 -17.39
CA ASN A 547 -7.21 20.82 -17.81
C ASN A 547 -6.05 21.71 -17.32
N ILE A 548 -5.65 21.58 -16.04
CA ILE A 548 -4.49 22.29 -15.46
C ILE A 548 -3.21 21.95 -16.22
N SER A 549 -2.97 20.67 -16.53
CA SER A 549 -1.79 20.24 -17.27
C SER A 549 -1.72 20.85 -18.68
N GLU A 550 -2.85 20.92 -19.39
CA GLU A 550 -2.93 21.58 -20.70
C GLU A 550 -2.71 23.10 -20.59
N TYR A 551 -3.28 23.76 -19.58
CA TYR A 551 -3.15 25.20 -19.37
C TYR A 551 -1.72 25.60 -19.01
N ILE A 552 -1.04 24.79 -18.19
CA ILE A 552 0.38 24.93 -17.88
C ILE A 552 1.22 24.87 -19.16
N ASN A 553 0.92 23.93 -20.07
CA ASN A 553 1.61 23.80 -21.36
C ASN A 553 1.34 25.01 -22.28
N LEU A 554 0.10 25.49 -22.37
CA LEU A 554 -0.27 26.68 -23.15
C LEU A 554 0.46 27.94 -22.65
N LEU A 555 0.38 28.23 -21.35
CA LEU A 555 0.98 29.43 -20.74
C LEU A 555 2.51 29.36 -20.68
N SER A 556 3.08 28.16 -20.68
CA SER A 556 4.53 27.95 -20.80
C SER A 556 5.05 28.06 -22.24
N SER A 557 4.17 28.10 -23.25
CA SER A 557 4.57 28.12 -24.66
C SER A 557 5.38 29.39 -25.01
N PRO A 558 6.41 29.27 -25.88
CA PRO A 558 7.21 30.43 -26.30
C PRO A 558 6.37 31.52 -26.99
N GLU A 559 5.32 31.13 -27.71
CA GLU A 559 4.39 32.03 -28.40
C GLU A 559 3.65 32.95 -27.41
N ILE A 560 2.94 32.38 -26.43
CA ILE A 560 2.22 33.16 -25.42
C ILE A 560 3.19 33.99 -24.57
N ARG A 561 4.33 33.42 -24.17
CA ARG A 561 5.34 34.13 -23.38
C ARG A 561 5.97 35.31 -24.12
N ALA A 562 6.11 35.25 -25.45
CA ALA A 562 6.60 36.36 -26.25
C ALA A 562 5.62 37.55 -26.25
N LEU A 563 4.31 37.30 -26.34
CA LEU A 563 3.28 38.36 -26.32
C LEU A 563 3.35 39.19 -25.03
N TYR A 564 3.52 38.54 -23.88
CA TYR A 564 3.62 39.22 -22.57
C TYR A 564 5.07 39.59 -22.22
N GLY A 565 5.80 40.16 -23.20
CA GLY A 565 7.11 40.79 -22.98
C GLY A 565 8.28 39.83 -22.81
N ALA A 566 8.23 38.65 -23.44
CA ALA A 566 9.20 37.56 -23.27
C ALA A 566 9.33 37.07 -21.80
N ALA A 567 8.17 36.82 -21.18
CA ALA A 567 8.04 36.31 -19.81
C ALA A 567 8.95 35.10 -19.53
N ARG A 568 9.55 35.04 -18.33
CA ARG A 568 10.57 34.04 -17.97
C ARG A 568 9.99 32.66 -17.64
N ASP A 569 8.74 32.62 -17.22
CA ASP A 569 7.92 31.43 -16.98
C ASP A 569 6.42 31.74 -17.22
N MET A 570 5.54 30.77 -16.99
CA MET A 570 4.08 30.95 -17.08
C MET A 570 3.49 31.82 -15.96
N TRP A 571 4.14 31.88 -14.79
CA TRP A 571 3.64 32.66 -13.65
C TRP A 571 3.71 34.15 -13.96
N GLN A 572 4.80 34.60 -14.60
CA GLN A 572 4.89 35.95 -15.12
C GLN A 572 3.84 36.27 -16.19
N VAL A 573 3.41 35.30 -17.02
CA VAL A 573 2.29 35.51 -17.96
C VAL A 573 0.99 35.76 -17.20
N ILE A 574 0.68 34.93 -16.20
CA ILE A 574 -0.50 35.06 -15.33
C ILE A 574 -0.50 36.39 -14.56
N ASP A 575 0.65 36.81 -14.04
CA ASP A 575 0.82 38.09 -13.36
C ASP A 575 0.54 39.27 -14.31
N GLN A 576 1.09 39.24 -15.54
CA GLN A 576 0.85 40.30 -16.53
C GLN A 576 -0.62 40.33 -16.98
N ILE A 577 -1.25 39.20 -17.29
CA ILE A 577 -2.69 39.13 -17.62
C ILE A 577 -3.51 39.69 -16.46
N SER A 578 -3.19 39.34 -15.22
CA SER A 578 -3.91 39.81 -14.03
C SER A 578 -3.82 41.33 -13.81
N VAL A 579 -2.67 41.94 -14.13
CA VAL A 579 -2.49 43.40 -14.06
C VAL A 579 -3.15 44.12 -15.25
N LEU A 580 -3.02 43.59 -16.46
CA LEU A 580 -3.47 44.25 -17.70
C LEU A 580 -4.99 44.10 -17.93
N GLU A 581 -5.53 42.88 -17.77
CA GLU A 581 -6.89 42.54 -18.15
C GLU A 581 -7.87 42.58 -16.97
N PHE A 582 -7.40 42.19 -15.78
CA PHE A 582 -8.21 42.17 -14.55
C PHE A 582 -7.92 43.34 -13.60
N GLY A 583 -6.96 44.20 -13.95
CA GLY A 583 -6.61 45.42 -13.19
C GLY A 583 -6.15 45.18 -11.75
N GLN A 584 -5.80 43.94 -11.38
CA GLN A 584 -5.55 43.51 -10.00
C GLN A 584 -4.46 42.43 -9.98
N PRO A 585 -3.27 42.69 -9.41
CA PRO A 585 -2.20 41.68 -9.32
C PRO A 585 -2.62 40.50 -8.43
N VAL A 586 -2.10 39.31 -8.76
CA VAL A 586 -2.34 38.06 -8.02
C VAL A 586 -1.04 37.64 -7.33
N ASN A 587 -1.13 37.03 -6.14
CA ASN A 587 0.04 36.46 -5.47
C ASN A 587 0.26 35.01 -5.91
N THR A 588 0.74 34.85 -7.15
CA THR A 588 1.04 33.54 -7.76
C THR A 588 2.07 32.74 -6.96
N ILE A 589 2.99 33.39 -6.23
CA ILE A 589 3.96 32.75 -5.34
C ILE A 589 3.27 32.09 -4.14
N ARG A 590 2.34 32.79 -3.46
CA ARG A 590 1.51 32.23 -2.38
C ARG A 590 0.69 31.04 -2.88
N ALA A 591 -0.07 31.24 -3.96
CA ALA A 591 -0.95 30.22 -4.51
C ALA A 591 -0.19 28.96 -4.95
N ARG A 592 0.92 29.10 -5.69
CA ARG A 592 1.76 27.94 -6.10
C ARG A 592 2.34 27.18 -4.91
N THR A 593 2.84 27.89 -3.90
CA THR A 593 3.51 27.23 -2.76
C THR A 593 2.49 26.56 -1.85
N LYS A 594 1.32 27.16 -1.65
CA LYS A 594 0.16 26.47 -1.06
C LYS A 594 -0.22 25.21 -1.85
N ALA A 595 -0.31 25.30 -3.18
CA ALA A 595 -0.70 24.16 -4.02
C ALA A 595 0.26 22.97 -3.83
N ASN A 596 1.57 23.22 -3.91
CA ASN A 596 2.59 22.19 -3.72
C ASN A 596 2.57 21.62 -2.29
N ALA A 597 2.55 22.49 -1.27
CA ALA A 597 2.57 22.06 0.13
C ALA A 597 1.31 21.29 0.51
N GLY A 598 0.13 21.80 0.14
CA GLY A 598 -1.14 21.14 0.44
C GLY A 598 -1.32 19.82 -0.30
N ALA A 599 -0.83 19.72 -1.55
CA ALA A 599 -0.82 18.45 -2.26
C ALA A 599 0.14 17.43 -1.61
N ALA A 600 1.34 17.83 -1.19
CA ALA A 600 2.26 16.97 -0.45
C ALA A 600 1.66 16.49 0.90
N ILE A 601 0.98 17.38 1.63
CA ILE A 601 0.27 17.06 2.88
C ILE A 601 -0.83 16.02 2.66
N ILE A 602 -1.69 16.19 1.65
CA ILE A 602 -2.80 15.26 1.40
C ILE A 602 -2.28 13.93 0.82
N GLY A 603 -1.27 13.96 -0.07
CA GLY A 603 -0.62 12.75 -0.58
C GLY A 603 0.08 11.94 0.52
N TRP A 604 0.63 12.60 1.55
CA TRP A 604 1.21 11.90 2.70
C TRP A 604 0.14 11.23 3.56
N LEU A 605 -1.02 11.88 3.76
CA LEU A 605 -2.19 11.24 4.42
C LEU A 605 -2.72 10.05 3.63
N GLU A 606 -2.72 10.14 2.29
CA GLU A 606 -3.15 9.07 1.37
C GLU A 606 -2.21 7.85 1.45
N LYS A 607 -0.89 8.11 1.45
CA LYS A 607 0.17 7.10 1.64
C LYS A 607 0.13 6.43 3.02
N HIS A 608 -0.16 7.18 4.09
CA HIS A 608 -0.12 6.69 5.47
C HIS A 608 -1.50 6.37 6.07
N ALA A 609 -2.56 6.33 5.27
CA ALA A 609 -3.95 6.09 5.70
C ALA A 609 -4.12 4.88 6.64
N ALA A 610 -3.38 3.79 6.42
CA ALA A 610 -3.41 2.61 7.28
C ALA A 610 -2.68 2.81 8.63
N ALA A 611 -1.55 3.56 8.65
CA ALA A 611 -0.77 3.83 9.86
C ALA A 611 -1.42 4.89 10.78
N LEU A 612 -2.25 5.76 10.20
CA LEU A 612 -3.13 6.67 10.97
C LEU A 612 -4.14 5.90 11.83
N SER A 613 -4.58 4.72 11.39
CA SER A 613 -5.54 3.87 12.11
C SER A 613 -4.90 2.79 12.99
N ASP A 614 -3.57 2.64 12.99
CA ASP A 614 -2.84 1.60 13.71
C ASP A 614 -2.15 2.14 14.99
N PRO A 615 -2.69 1.89 16.21
CA PRO A 615 -2.17 2.47 17.44
C PRO A 615 -0.86 1.79 17.87
N GLY A 616 0.25 2.54 17.77
CA GLY A 616 1.58 2.07 18.15
C GLY A 616 2.56 1.87 16.98
N SER A 617 2.10 2.01 15.74
CA SER A 617 3.00 2.19 14.59
C SER A 617 3.85 3.46 14.75
N LEU A 618 5.04 3.47 14.16
CA LEU A 618 5.81 4.71 13.96
C LEU A 618 5.21 5.43 12.75
N LEU A 619 4.58 6.58 12.97
CA LEU A 619 3.85 7.31 11.93
C LEU A 619 4.75 8.25 11.14
N ILE A 620 5.72 8.89 11.80
CA ILE A 620 6.74 9.74 11.18
C ILE A 620 8.11 9.23 11.62
N ASN A 621 9.02 8.98 10.68
CA ASN A 621 10.36 8.50 10.95
C ASN A 621 11.31 9.66 11.35
N PRO A 622 11.70 9.81 12.64
CA PRO A 622 12.53 10.93 13.07
C PRO A 622 13.95 10.89 12.48
N ALA A 623 14.45 9.71 12.10
CA ALA A 623 15.75 9.56 11.45
C ALA A 623 15.73 10.05 10.00
N GLU A 624 14.62 9.85 9.28
CA GLU A 624 14.44 10.34 7.91
C GLU A 624 14.21 11.85 7.86
N VAL A 625 13.42 12.40 8.79
CA VAL A 625 13.24 13.85 8.99
C VAL A 625 14.57 14.53 9.37
N SER A 626 15.42 13.88 10.19
CA SER A 626 16.70 14.45 10.62
C SER A 626 17.83 14.31 9.60
N ASN A 627 17.74 13.34 8.68
CA ASN A 627 18.75 13.08 7.64
C ASN A 627 18.07 12.70 6.30
N PRO A 628 17.46 13.69 5.61
CA PRO A 628 16.67 13.43 4.40
C PRO A 628 17.50 12.86 3.26
N ARG A 629 16.92 11.90 2.55
CA ARG A 629 17.56 11.23 1.40
C ARG A 629 17.71 12.23 0.25
N LYS A 630 18.96 12.55 -0.13
CA LYS A 630 19.29 13.43 -1.26
C LYS A 630 19.06 12.77 -2.63
N SER A 631 17.84 12.29 -2.88
CA SER A 631 17.44 11.79 -4.20
C SER A 631 17.13 12.96 -5.13
N GLN A 632 17.65 12.92 -6.36
CA GLN A 632 17.41 13.94 -7.38
C GLN A 632 16.10 13.72 -8.16
N THR A 633 15.34 12.67 -7.83
CA THR A 633 14.14 12.22 -8.57
C THR A 633 12.95 11.94 -7.64
N HIS A 634 12.95 12.50 -6.43
CA HIS A 634 11.81 12.38 -5.50
C HIS A 634 10.76 13.42 -5.84
N ASP A 635 9.56 12.97 -6.22
CA ASP A 635 8.43 13.87 -6.47
C ASP A 635 7.60 14.02 -5.19
N ALA A 636 7.88 15.07 -4.43
CA ALA A 636 7.22 15.37 -3.16
C ALA A 636 5.71 15.63 -3.29
N ILE A 637 5.15 15.75 -4.50
CA ILE A 637 3.70 15.83 -4.73
C ILE A 637 3.11 14.43 -4.87
N ASN A 638 3.75 13.55 -5.64
CA ASN A 638 3.20 12.25 -6.01
C ASN A 638 3.65 11.08 -5.12
N ASP A 639 4.77 11.18 -4.41
CA ASP A 639 5.24 10.20 -3.41
C ASP A 639 5.92 10.89 -2.20
N PRO A 640 5.21 11.71 -1.41
CA PRO A 640 5.81 12.49 -0.31
C PRO A 640 6.47 11.62 0.76
N SER A 641 7.65 12.04 1.21
CA SER A 641 8.34 11.49 2.39
C SER A 641 7.90 12.20 3.68
N ASP A 642 8.32 11.66 4.82
CA ASP A 642 8.14 12.28 6.14
C ASP A 642 8.82 13.65 6.25
N TYR A 643 9.96 13.81 5.58
CA TYR A 643 10.63 15.10 5.46
C TYR A 643 9.85 16.08 4.58
N ASP A 644 9.21 15.59 3.51
CA ASP A 644 8.38 16.42 2.63
C ASP A 644 7.10 16.89 3.34
N LEU A 645 6.46 16.04 4.16
CA LEU A 645 5.34 16.44 5.03
C LEU A 645 5.73 17.61 5.93
N VAL A 646 6.81 17.44 6.72
CA VAL A 646 7.28 18.46 7.67
C VAL A 646 7.61 19.76 6.91
N THR A 647 8.34 19.64 5.80
CA THR A 647 8.71 20.77 4.95
C THR A 647 7.48 21.49 4.38
N ALA A 648 6.46 20.75 3.95
CA ALA A 648 5.20 21.30 3.45
C ALA A 648 4.40 22.01 4.54
N CYS A 649 4.27 21.42 5.73
CA CYS A 649 3.60 22.04 6.87
C CYS A 649 4.23 23.39 7.26
N GLU A 650 5.56 23.44 7.37
CA GLU A 650 6.30 24.68 7.67
C GLU A 650 6.17 25.73 6.55
N GLN A 651 6.28 25.32 5.27
CA GLN A 651 6.06 26.23 4.13
C GLN A 651 4.65 26.80 4.08
N TRP A 652 3.64 26.00 4.43
CA TRP A 652 2.24 26.40 4.43
C TRP A 652 1.95 27.41 5.56
N LEU A 653 2.40 27.12 6.79
CA LEU A 653 2.27 28.03 7.94
C LEU A 653 2.96 29.37 7.71
N ALA A 654 4.17 29.35 7.14
CA ALA A 654 4.93 30.56 6.83
C ALA A 654 4.23 31.49 5.82
N ILE A 655 3.38 30.93 4.95
CA ILE A 655 2.71 31.67 3.87
C ILE A 655 1.32 32.18 4.26
N GLU A 656 0.66 31.55 5.24
CA GLU A 656 -0.49 32.15 5.92
C GLU A 656 -0.10 33.08 7.09
N GLY A 657 1.20 33.19 7.40
CA GLY A 657 1.71 34.10 8.43
C GLY A 657 1.36 33.68 9.86
N VAL A 658 1.17 32.38 10.09
CA VAL A 658 0.76 31.83 11.39
C VAL A 658 1.96 31.85 12.35
N GLY A 659 1.88 32.66 13.41
CA GLY A 659 2.93 32.74 14.43
C GLY A 659 3.01 31.49 15.32
N SER A 660 4.20 31.19 15.84
CA SER A 660 4.53 30.06 16.73
C SER A 660 3.48 29.79 17.82
N ASP A 661 3.02 30.86 18.45
CA ASP A 661 2.13 30.84 19.60
C ASP A 661 0.73 30.32 19.20
N ILE A 662 0.30 30.63 17.97
CA ILE A 662 -0.96 30.14 17.38
C ILE A 662 -0.82 28.65 17.01
N VAL A 663 0.36 28.24 16.52
CA VAL A 663 0.65 26.82 16.21
C VAL A 663 0.55 25.97 17.48
N GLU A 664 1.10 26.42 18.60
CA GLU A 664 1.04 25.69 19.88
C GLU A 664 -0.39 25.63 20.46
N ILE A 665 -1.15 26.72 20.37
CA ILE A 665 -2.57 26.75 20.77
C ILE A 665 -3.40 25.76 19.92
N ASN A 666 -3.22 25.78 18.59
CA ASN A 666 -3.98 24.91 17.68
C ASN A 666 -3.57 23.44 17.80
N ALA A 667 -2.28 23.14 18.02
CA ALA A 667 -1.81 21.78 18.27
C ALA A 667 -2.37 21.20 19.58
N ALA A 668 -2.53 22.03 20.62
CA ALA A 668 -3.08 21.63 21.92
C ALA A 668 -4.62 21.55 21.96
N ALA A 669 -5.32 22.25 21.07
CA ALA A 669 -6.78 22.23 21.00
C ALA A 669 -7.32 20.81 20.68
N SER A 670 -8.31 20.35 21.45
CA SER A 670 -9.00 19.08 21.21
C SER A 670 -10.45 19.11 21.72
N PRO A 671 -11.37 19.85 21.09
CA PRO A 671 -12.79 19.55 21.20
C PRO A 671 -13.06 18.15 20.62
N SER A 672 -14.02 17.41 21.20
CA SER A 672 -14.46 16.13 20.62
C SER A 672 -15.29 16.42 19.37
N ALA A 673 -14.79 16.03 18.19
CA ALA A 673 -15.49 16.17 16.92
C ALA A 673 -16.65 15.17 16.84
N ILE A 674 -17.81 15.50 17.43
CA ILE A 674 -19.04 14.71 17.28
C ILE A 674 -19.66 15.02 15.91
N THR A 675 -19.05 14.51 14.85
CA THR A 675 -19.57 14.55 13.48
C THR A 675 -20.80 13.64 13.39
N SER A 676 -21.97 14.21 13.68
CA SER A 676 -23.25 13.54 13.49
C SER A 676 -23.37 13.08 12.03
N THR A 677 -23.45 11.75 11.85
CA THR A 677 -23.69 11.11 10.55
C THR A 677 -25.11 11.43 10.09
N ALA A 678 -25.27 12.55 9.38
CA ALA A 678 -26.52 12.91 8.74
C ALA A 678 -26.95 11.75 7.81
N PRO A 679 -28.09 11.07 8.05
CA PRO A 679 -28.45 9.89 7.29
C PRO A 679 -28.62 10.24 5.82
N VAL A 680 -28.07 9.41 4.94
CA VAL A 680 -28.04 9.63 3.49
C VAL A 680 -29.46 9.82 2.95
N ARG A 681 -29.85 11.07 2.72
CA ARG A 681 -31.16 11.42 2.17
C ARG A 681 -31.14 11.11 0.68
N VAL A 682 -31.64 9.94 0.31
CA VAL A 682 -31.93 9.56 -1.08
C VAL A 682 -32.70 10.72 -1.75
N PRO A 683 -32.21 11.33 -2.84
CA PRO A 683 -32.88 12.47 -3.47
C PRO A 683 -34.30 12.12 -3.91
N PRO A 684 -35.28 13.07 -3.89
CA PRO A 684 -36.66 12.76 -4.24
C PRO A 684 -36.84 12.05 -5.58
N ALA A 685 -36.12 12.47 -6.64
CA ALA A 685 -36.15 11.80 -7.94
C ALA A 685 -35.66 10.33 -7.89
N ALA A 686 -34.71 10.01 -6.99
CA ALA A 686 -34.28 8.63 -6.78
C ALA A 686 -35.28 7.82 -5.92
N GLN A 687 -36.00 8.47 -4.99
CA GLN A 687 -37.12 7.86 -4.26
C GLN A 687 -38.28 7.54 -5.21
N GLU A 688 -38.61 8.43 -6.15
CA GLU A 688 -39.62 8.20 -7.18
C GLU A 688 -39.25 7.02 -8.11
N ILE A 689 -37.97 6.91 -8.51
CA ILE A 689 -37.48 5.77 -9.30
C ILE A 689 -37.54 4.46 -8.50
N LEU A 690 -37.09 4.44 -7.24
CA LEU A 690 -37.18 3.25 -6.38
C LEU A 690 -38.63 2.82 -6.10
N GLY A 691 -39.54 3.79 -5.91
CA GLY A 691 -40.98 3.56 -5.80
C GLY A 691 -41.58 2.99 -7.08
N ALA A 692 -41.18 3.49 -8.25
CA ALA A 692 -41.63 2.97 -9.55
C ALA A 692 -41.17 1.51 -9.81
N PHE A 693 -40.11 1.05 -9.17
CA PHE A 693 -39.67 -0.35 -9.17
C PHE A 693 -40.21 -1.19 -7.99
N GLY A 694 -41.13 -0.65 -7.18
CA GLY A 694 -41.87 -1.40 -6.16
C GLY A 694 -41.15 -1.59 -4.82
N PHE A 695 -40.04 -0.89 -4.56
CA PHE A 695 -39.33 -0.96 -3.28
C PHE A 695 -39.94 -0.02 -2.23
N GLU A 696 -41.15 -0.34 -1.77
CA GLU A 696 -41.83 0.42 -0.71
C GLU A 696 -41.21 0.15 0.67
N HIS A 697 -40.69 1.20 1.31
CA HIS A 697 -40.02 1.10 2.60
C HIS A 697 -41.04 1.23 3.74
N GLN A 698 -41.35 0.13 4.44
CA GLN A 698 -42.32 0.11 5.56
C GLN A 698 -41.82 0.90 6.79
N GLY A 699 -42.03 2.22 6.76
CA GLY A 699 -41.85 3.10 7.90
C GLY A 699 -42.92 2.86 8.97
N ASN A 700 -42.49 2.47 10.17
CA ASN A 700 -43.38 2.02 11.24
C ASN A 700 -44.20 3.19 11.82
N GLY A 701 -45.54 3.16 11.65
CA GLY A 701 -46.45 4.16 12.19
C GLY A 701 -46.96 3.80 13.58
N HIS A 702 -46.95 4.76 14.52
CA HIS A 702 -47.65 4.66 15.80
C HIS A 702 -48.36 5.97 16.14
N ASP A 703 -49.68 5.95 16.04
CA ASP A 703 -50.56 7.04 16.50
C ASP A 703 -50.50 7.19 18.03
N HIS A 704 -50.56 8.44 18.52
CA HIS A 704 -51.30 8.74 19.75
C HIS A 704 -51.96 10.13 19.72
N ASN A 705 -53.18 10.19 20.29
CA ASN A 705 -54.15 11.29 20.14
C ASN A 705 -53.82 12.55 20.96
N GLY A 706 -54.25 13.75 20.49
CA GLY A 706 -53.91 15.03 21.14
C GLY A 706 -54.80 16.25 20.85
N ARG A 707 -56.14 16.10 20.92
CA ARG A 707 -57.21 17.16 20.99
C ARG A 707 -56.89 18.65 20.68
N ARG A 708 -57.61 19.18 19.67
CA ARG A 708 -58.06 20.59 19.49
C ARG A 708 -58.95 21.09 20.68
N PRO A 709 -59.34 22.40 20.85
CA PRO A 709 -59.48 23.44 19.80
C PRO A 709 -59.24 24.94 20.16
N ASN A 710 -59.47 25.80 19.15
CA ASN A 710 -59.83 27.23 19.15
C ASN A 710 -58.79 28.33 19.48
N GLY A 711 -58.87 29.42 18.71
CA GLY A 711 -58.13 30.68 18.89
C GLY A 711 -58.15 31.55 17.62
N ASP A 712 -59.11 32.47 17.51
CA ASP A 712 -59.15 33.48 16.45
C ASP A 712 -57.99 34.48 16.57
N GLY A 713 -57.35 34.84 15.45
CA GLY A 713 -56.27 35.84 15.38
C GLY A 713 -56.27 36.53 14.02
N ARG A 714 -56.39 37.87 14.00
CA ARG A 714 -56.80 38.64 12.82
C ARG A 714 -55.84 39.82 12.55
N MET A 715 -55.66 40.13 11.26
CA MET A 715 -55.08 41.36 10.67
C MET A 715 -53.54 41.47 10.55
N MET A 716 -53.13 41.90 9.33
CA MET A 716 -52.17 42.97 8.98
C MET A 716 -50.70 42.90 9.50
N ASN A 717 -49.68 43.21 8.70
CA ASN A 717 -49.64 43.76 7.32
C ASN A 717 -48.88 42.84 6.37
#